data_AF-A0A496ADS2-F1
#
_entry.id   AF-A0A496ADS2-F1
#
_cell.length_a   1.000
_cell.length_b   1.000
_cell.length_c   1.000
_cell.angle_alpha   90.00
_cell.angle_beta   90.00
_cell.angle_gamma   90.00
#
_symmetry.space_group_name_H-M   'P 1'
#
loop_
_entity.id
_entity.type
_entity.pdbx_description
1 polymer ?
#
loop_
_entity_poly.entity_id
_entity_poly.type
_entity_poly.pdbx_seq_one_letter_code
_entity_poly.pdbx_strand_id
1 'polypeptide(L)'
;MNRKLFSIELLCLIAVSMIANYALAQNTRPIVRLIYFLPKDREPQPGIDVEMETLIKDVQQFFANEMEHHGYGRKTFRIETDATGKVVVHHLKGQSNSEYYEHDTFGKVRKEIHEQFNLSKDIYLVVVDSGFLINGVAGVATIGNGTEGLAVINGIRGLKGKTYLTSHELRHAFGLGHDLSIDPRGFTPWISKCTAQFLDVHRHFNPSGQSRNFKPKVKMLPPILASPPNSIRLRFEITDAQEIHQVQLYEQYNGRIACKRFYGSPTNPVEFVIRVGTRSTSVTLNMIDVHGNTSWTQNFPIDVPALLPPAKVVFIPDANLAAALQREIGSITTHSMLNLYDFGVFTGITNLTGLEHAHNLKRLYIGVSDIDGKIVNSNAVSDFSPIMDLPRLIYLSLDSNSISDVAPLVDMTQLTNLLLPNNSISDVAPLASMTQLRALALHRNSISDVAPLANMTQLQRLVLSNNSISDVAPLANMTQLIYLALDRNSISDVAPLASMTEMELLRLEGNPLSYTAINTHIPTLQANGVQVIFDNVTHPALLKISGDTQESAPGTVLAAPFIVEAVDAKGKPMRGMSVIFAVTAGGGQLSTTKATTDATGKAQTLLTLGGVPGKHTVTATATAITKSVVTFTAIAIEKPARSAEDVNGDGVVNIQDLVVVSSHLGQTGQNEVDVNGDGVVNIQDLVLVAAAFGEGAASPSLHALKILEGITVAELQRLLMAARKMSLTDPVYLRGIAVLEQLLALLLPRETALLANYPNPFNPETWIPYQLANPADVTLRIHAVDGSLVRTLSLGHKAIGTYQSRSRATYWDGKNEVGEPVASGVYFYTLSTESTRDSVTAGDFTATRKMLIRK
;
A
#
# COMPACT_ATOMS: atom_id res chain seq x y z
N MET A 1 48.93 -15.08 40.90
CA MET A 1 47.54 -15.62 40.83
C MET A 1 46.63 -14.64 41.57
N ASN A 2 45.41 -14.35 41.08
CA ASN A 2 44.43 -13.37 41.62
C ASN A 2 44.50 -11.89 41.15
N ARG A 3 44.85 -11.62 39.89
CA ARG A 3 44.45 -10.34 39.23
C ARG A 3 43.74 -10.50 37.88
N LYS A 4 43.84 -11.65 37.22
CA LYS A 4 43.16 -11.91 35.94
C LYS A 4 41.72 -12.43 36.05
N LEU A 5 41.32 -13.06 37.17
CA LEU A 5 39.93 -13.52 37.34
C LEU A 5 38.96 -12.37 37.66
N PHE A 6 39.40 -11.34 38.40
CA PHE A 6 38.55 -10.19 38.75
C PHE A 6 38.15 -9.32 37.55
N SER A 7 38.92 -9.38 36.46
CA SER A 7 38.67 -8.58 35.25
C SER A 7 37.63 -9.19 34.32
N ILE A 8 37.52 -10.52 34.29
CA ILE A 8 36.61 -11.24 33.39
C ILE A 8 35.20 -11.30 33.97
N GLU A 9 35.05 -11.49 35.29
CA GLU A 9 33.74 -11.40 35.95
C GLU A 9 33.14 -9.99 35.87
N LEU A 10 33.98 -8.94 35.98
CA LEU A 10 33.53 -7.55 35.83
C LEU A 10 33.08 -7.24 34.40
N LEU A 11 33.79 -7.75 33.39
CA LEU A 11 33.42 -7.61 31.98
C LEU A 11 32.13 -8.37 31.62
N CYS A 12 31.93 -9.57 32.19
CA CYS A 12 30.68 -10.32 32.04
C CYS A 12 29.50 -9.66 32.77
N LEU A 13 29.70 -9.10 33.97
CA LEU A 13 28.64 -8.34 34.65
C LEU A 13 28.29 -7.05 33.90
N ILE A 14 29.25 -6.37 33.29
CA ILE A 14 29.01 -5.17 32.46
C ILE A 14 28.28 -5.56 31.16
N ALA A 15 28.65 -6.67 30.52
CA ALA A 15 27.98 -7.15 29.31
C ALA A 15 26.53 -7.62 29.58
N VAL A 16 26.29 -8.35 30.67
CA VAL A 16 24.95 -8.77 31.10
C VAL A 16 24.12 -7.57 31.57
N SER A 17 24.74 -6.58 32.24
CA SER A 17 24.13 -5.29 32.57
C SER A 17 23.78 -4.48 31.32
N MET A 18 24.62 -4.46 30.29
CA MET A 18 24.33 -3.76 29.03
C MET A 18 23.23 -4.47 28.22
N ILE A 19 23.20 -5.79 28.18
CA ILE A 19 22.14 -6.56 27.50
C ILE A 19 20.82 -6.45 28.28
N ALA A 20 20.85 -6.51 29.61
CA ALA A 20 19.69 -6.25 30.46
C ALA A 20 19.21 -4.80 30.35
N ASN A 21 20.11 -3.81 30.29
CA ASN A 21 19.79 -2.41 30.06
C ASN A 21 19.27 -2.15 28.63
N TYR A 22 19.73 -2.89 27.63
CA TYR A 22 19.22 -2.82 26.25
C TYR A 22 17.82 -3.44 26.15
N ALA A 23 17.56 -4.54 26.85
CA ALA A 23 16.23 -5.15 26.99
C ALA A 23 15.28 -4.31 27.87
N LEU A 24 15.77 -3.68 28.95
CA LEU A 24 15.03 -2.70 29.76
C LEU A 24 14.77 -1.39 29.01
N ALA A 25 15.67 -0.97 28.12
CA ALA A 25 15.49 0.18 27.22
C ALA A 25 14.51 -0.12 26.07
N GLN A 26 14.36 -1.38 25.66
CA GLN A 26 13.30 -1.82 24.74
C GLN A 26 11.92 -1.78 25.41
N ASN A 27 11.84 -2.09 26.72
CA ASN A 27 10.60 -2.19 27.50
C ASN A 27 10.08 -0.84 28.06
N THR A 28 10.67 0.28 27.64
CA THR A 28 10.35 1.64 28.15
C THR A 28 9.97 2.64 27.07
N ARG A 29 9.84 2.20 25.81
CA ARG A 29 9.39 3.08 24.72
C ARG A 29 7.86 3.21 24.71
N PRO A 30 7.31 4.40 24.41
CA PRO A 30 5.86 4.64 24.41
C PRO A 30 5.21 3.89 23.24
N ILE A 31 4.07 3.24 23.49
CA ILE A 31 3.38 2.38 22.52
C ILE A 31 1.89 2.72 22.50
N VAL A 32 1.28 2.66 21.31
CA VAL A 32 -0.18 2.69 21.16
C VAL A 32 -0.74 1.28 21.31
N ARG A 33 -1.71 1.12 22.21
CA ARG A 33 -2.37 -0.15 22.52
C ARG A 33 -3.81 -0.16 21.99
N LEU A 34 -4.29 -1.34 21.63
CA LEU A 34 -5.63 -1.54 21.08
C LEU A 34 -6.54 -2.25 22.09
N ILE A 35 -7.74 -1.73 22.32
CA ILE A 35 -8.76 -2.38 23.15
C ILE A 35 -10.02 -2.58 22.31
N TYR A 36 -10.53 -3.80 22.25
CA TYR A 36 -11.87 -4.11 21.78
C TYR A 36 -12.82 -4.21 22.97
N PHE A 37 -13.70 -3.22 23.13
CA PHE A 37 -14.69 -3.19 24.21
C PHE A 37 -16.03 -3.75 23.73
N LEU A 38 -16.51 -4.78 24.42
CA LEU A 38 -17.73 -5.50 24.08
C LEU A 38 -18.68 -5.58 25.28
N PRO A 39 -19.87 -4.95 25.24
CA PRO A 39 -20.87 -5.11 26.30
C PRO A 39 -21.23 -6.57 26.58
N LYS A 40 -21.73 -6.82 27.79
CA LYS A 40 -21.95 -8.17 28.33
C LYS A 40 -22.85 -9.04 27.46
N ASP A 41 -23.90 -8.44 26.90
CA ASP A 41 -24.98 -9.04 26.11
C ASP A 41 -24.67 -9.20 24.61
N ARG A 42 -23.46 -8.82 24.17
CA ARG A 42 -23.09 -8.85 22.74
C ARG A 42 -22.02 -9.88 22.44
N GLU A 43 -22.10 -10.45 21.25
CA GLU A 43 -21.08 -11.35 20.72
C GLU A 43 -20.01 -10.57 19.93
N PRO A 44 -18.73 -10.99 19.98
CA PRO A 44 -17.67 -10.35 19.20
C PRO A 44 -17.94 -10.43 17.69
N GLN A 45 -17.55 -9.40 16.93
CA GLN A 45 -17.62 -9.46 15.48
C GLN A 45 -16.60 -10.47 14.91
N PRO A 46 -16.99 -11.31 13.93
CA PRO A 46 -16.05 -12.22 13.28
C PRO A 46 -14.89 -11.44 12.63
N GLY A 47 -13.65 -11.83 12.93
CA GLY A 47 -12.47 -11.22 12.30
C GLY A 47 -12.08 -9.82 12.83
N ILE A 48 -12.69 -9.36 13.93
CA ILE A 48 -12.46 -8.00 14.47
C ILE A 48 -10.99 -7.69 14.75
N ASP A 49 -10.18 -8.65 15.17
CA ASP A 49 -8.75 -8.46 15.40
C ASP A 49 -8.02 -8.08 14.11
N VAL A 50 -8.37 -8.73 13.00
CA VAL A 50 -7.80 -8.45 11.68
C VAL A 50 -8.26 -7.08 11.18
N GLU A 51 -9.52 -6.72 11.41
CA GLU A 51 -10.03 -5.38 11.09
C GLU A 51 -9.34 -4.28 11.89
N MET A 52 -9.15 -4.48 13.20
CA MET A 52 -8.44 -3.53 14.07
C MET A 52 -6.95 -3.43 13.71
N GLU A 53 -6.31 -4.55 13.39
CA GLU A 53 -4.93 -4.60 12.88
C GLU A 53 -4.80 -3.83 11.56
N THR A 54 -5.74 -4.03 10.63
CA THR A 54 -5.76 -3.32 9.34
C THR A 54 -5.94 -1.82 9.58
N LEU A 55 -6.96 -1.42 10.36
CA LEU A 55 -7.24 -0.03 10.67
C LEU A 55 -6.03 0.68 11.29
N ILE A 56 -5.37 0.10 12.30
CA ILE A 56 -4.25 0.78 12.96
C ILE A 56 -3.04 0.89 12.03
N LYS A 57 -2.82 -0.07 11.12
CA LYS A 57 -1.76 0.00 10.11
C LYS A 57 -2.06 1.08 9.07
N ASP A 58 -3.31 1.21 8.64
CA ASP A 58 -3.74 2.30 7.76
C ASP A 58 -3.55 3.66 8.43
N VAL A 59 -3.85 3.77 9.73
CA VAL A 59 -3.58 4.99 10.52
C VAL A 59 -2.08 5.25 10.64
N GLN A 60 -1.25 4.22 10.86
CA GLN A 60 0.20 4.37 10.86
C GLN A 60 0.72 4.90 9.52
N GLN A 61 0.19 4.36 8.41
CA GLN A 61 0.50 4.77 7.05
C GLN A 61 0.08 6.22 6.78
N PHE A 62 -1.12 6.61 7.22
CA PHE A 62 -1.60 7.98 7.15
C PHE A 62 -0.62 8.96 7.80
N PHE A 63 -0.23 8.70 9.06
CA PHE A 63 0.74 9.56 9.74
C PHE A 63 2.13 9.54 9.08
N ALA A 64 2.59 8.38 8.59
CA ALA A 64 3.87 8.28 7.88
C ALA A 64 3.91 9.12 6.60
N ASN A 65 2.84 9.03 5.80
CA ASN A 65 2.67 9.80 4.57
C ASN A 65 2.60 11.30 4.85
N GLU A 66 1.85 11.71 5.87
CA GLU A 66 1.76 13.12 6.25
C GLU A 66 3.09 13.67 6.78
N MET A 67 3.81 12.92 7.61
CA MET A 67 5.14 13.32 8.10
C MET A 67 6.15 13.46 6.95
N GLU A 68 6.13 12.53 6.00
CA GLU A 68 6.95 12.58 4.79
C GLU A 68 6.60 13.78 3.91
N HIS A 69 5.30 14.03 3.69
CA HIS A 69 4.77 15.18 2.94
C HIS A 69 5.26 16.52 3.52
N HIS A 70 5.28 16.66 4.84
CA HIS A 70 5.77 17.87 5.51
C HIS A 70 7.31 17.93 5.62
N GLY A 71 8.04 16.97 5.04
CA GLY A 71 9.50 16.95 4.97
C GLY A 71 10.21 16.42 6.22
N TYR A 72 9.51 15.66 7.07
CA TYR A 72 10.05 15.08 8.30
C TYR A 72 10.57 13.64 8.14
N GLY A 73 10.52 13.13 6.91
CA GLY A 73 10.76 11.73 6.60
C GLY A 73 9.59 10.85 7.05
N ARG A 74 9.67 9.58 6.64
CA ARG A 74 8.61 8.60 6.83
C ARG A 74 8.61 8.07 8.27
N LYS A 75 7.87 8.74 9.17
CA LYS A 75 7.81 8.45 10.62
C LYS A 75 6.39 8.21 11.10
N THR A 76 6.20 7.24 11.98
CA THR A 76 4.91 6.94 12.62
C THR A 76 5.09 6.39 14.03
N PHE A 77 3.99 6.27 14.79
CA PHE A 77 4.01 5.74 16.14
C PHE A 77 4.17 4.21 16.18
N ARG A 78 4.61 3.67 17.31
CA ARG A 78 4.67 2.20 17.53
C ARG A 78 3.36 1.66 18.06
N ILE A 79 3.03 0.44 17.66
CA ILE A 79 1.90 -0.35 18.15
C ILE A 79 2.38 -1.56 18.94
N GLU A 80 1.55 -2.04 19.86
CA GLU A 80 1.86 -3.25 20.63
C GLU A 80 1.80 -4.48 19.72
N THR A 81 2.86 -5.28 19.76
CA THR A 81 2.96 -6.55 19.05
C THR A 81 3.40 -7.66 19.99
N ASP A 82 2.96 -8.89 19.72
CA ASP A 82 3.44 -10.08 20.42
C ASP A 82 4.86 -10.47 20.01
N ALA A 83 5.38 -11.58 20.55
CA ALA A 83 6.73 -12.08 20.26
C ALA A 83 6.93 -12.48 18.78
N THR A 84 5.86 -12.69 18.03
CA THR A 84 5.89 -13.01 16.60
C THR A 84 5.79 -11.76 15.72
N GLY A 85 5.53 -10.59 16.31
CA GLY A 85 5.32 -9.33 15.60
C GLY A 85 3.87 -9.09 15.19
N LYS A 86 2.92 -9.93 15.61
CA LYS A 86 1.49 -9.73 15.35
C LYS A 86 0.92 -8.65 16.29
N VAL A 87 0.04 -7.80 15.78
CA VAL A 87 -0.62 -6.74 16.58
C VAL A 87 -1.45 -7.35 17.69
N VAL A 88 -1.32 -6.82 18.90
CA VAL A 88 -2.10 -7.25 20.07
C VAL A 88 -3.37 -6.41 20.20
N VAL A 89 -4.51 -7.09 20.22
CA VAL A 89 -5.82 -6.50 20.54
C VAL A 89 -6.28 -7.03 21.90
N HIS A 90 -6.45 -6.14 22.86
CA HIS A 90 -6.94 -6.49 24.20
C HIS A 90 -8.46 -6.53 24.20
N HIS A 91 -9.04 -7.71 24.38
CA HIS A 91 -10.49 -7.87 24.47
C HIS A 91 -10.97 -7.58 25.89
N LEU A 92 -11.90 -6.63 26.02
CA LEU A 92 -12.51 -6.26 27.27
C LEU A 92 -14.02 -6.49 27.20
N LYS A 93 -14.51 -7.47 27.98
CA LYS A 93 -15.94 -7.68 28.16
C LYS A 93 -16.46 -6.70 29.22
N GLY A 94 -17.39 -5.84 28.82
CA GLY A 94 -18.05 -4.88 29.70
C GLY A 94 -18.87 -5.58 30.79
N GLN A 95 -19.00 -4.91 31.93
CA GLN A 95 -19.73 -5.44 33.10
C GLN A 95 -21.25 -5.36 32.92
N SER A 96 -21.73 -4.47 32.04
CA SER A 96 -23.15 -4.17 31.83
C SER A 96 -23.59 -4.50 30.40
N ASN A 97 -24.90 -4.52 30.17
CA ASN A 97 -25.48 -4.70 28.83
C ASN A 97 -25.38 -3.42 28.00
N SER A 98 -25.54 -3.55 26.68
CA SER A 98 -25.53 -2.49 25.67
C SER A 98 -26.26 -1.23 26.14
N GLU A 99 -27.53 -1.36 26.55
CA GLU A 99 -28.42 -0.26 26.97
C GLU A 99 -27.81 0.64 28.05
N TYR A 100 -26.99 0.07 28.96
CA TYR A 100 -26.31 0.87 29.99
C TYR A 100 -25.39 1.93 29.39
N TYR A 101 -24.73 1.65 28.28
CA TYR A 101 -23.76 2.55 27.65
C TYR A 101 -24.40 3.56 26.67
N GLU A 102 -25.72 3.51 26.43
CA GLU A 102 -26.40 4.32 25.41
C GLU A 102 -26.34 5.82 25.71
N HIS A 103 -26.50 6.18 26.99
CA HIS A 103 -26.49 7.57 27.44
C HIS A 103 -25.19 7.83 28.21
N ASP A 104 -24.15 8.30 27.50
CA ASP A 104 -22.74 8.43 27.92
C ASP A 104 -21.87 7.17 27.75
N THR A 105 -21.66 6.76 26.50
CA THR A 105 -20.80 5.62 26.17
C THR A 105 -19.36 5.87 26.62
N PHE A 106 -18.82 7.06 26.36
CA PHE A 106 -17.41 7.38 26.63
C PHE A 106 -17.08 7.34 28.11
N GLY A 107 -17.85 8.05 28.96
CA GLY A 107 -17.57 8.11 30.40
C GLY A 107 -17.64 6.74 31.06
N LYS A 108 -18.65 5.94 30.69
CA LYS A 108 -18.86 4.58 31.22
C LYS A 108 -17.79 3.59 30.77
N VAL A 109 -17.49 3.54 29.47
CA VAL A 109 -16.43 2.66 28.93
C VAL A 109 -15.07 3.04 29.52
N ARG A 110 -14.74 4.33 29.58
CA ARG A 110 -13.49 4.81 30.16
C ARG A 110 -13.34 4.36 31.62
N LYS A 111 -14.41 4.44 32.41
CA LYS A 111 -14.39 4.01 33.82
C LYS A 111 -14.03 2.53 33.93
N GLU A 112 -14.68 1.67 33.15
CA GLU A 112 -14.40 0.22 33.19
C GLU A 112 -13.00 -0.14 32.66
N ILE A 113 -12.52 0.55 31.63
CA ILE A 113 -11.14 0.37 31.14
C ILE A 113 -10.13 0.79 32.21
N HIS A 114 -10.36 1.91 32.91
CA HIS A 114 -9.44 2.41 33.94
C HIS A 114 -9.25 1.44 35.10
N GLU A 115 -10.26 0.61 35.40
CA GLU A 115 -10.17 -0.42 36.44
C GLU A 115 -9.24 -1.59 36.06
N GLN A 116 -8.99 -1.81 34.76
CA GLN A 116 -8.22 -2.97 34.26
C GLN A 116 -6.91 -2.59 33.55
N PHE A 117 -6.83 -1.39 33.00
CA PHE A 117 -5.69 -0.89 32.26
C PHE A 117 -5.16 0.39 32.90
N ASN A 118 -3.82 0.49 32.98
CA ASN A 118 -3.18 1.69 33.47
C ASN A 118 -3.17 2.78 32.39
N LEU A 119 -4.27 3.53 32.32
CA LEU A 119 -4.44 4.65 31.39
C LEU A 119 -3.48 5.84 31.62
N SER A 120 -2.55 5.77 32.58
CA SER A 120 -1.61 6.85 32.90
C SER A 120 -0.21 6.72 32.27
N LYS A 121 0.00 5.73 31.41
CA LYS A 121 1.33 5.42 30.85
C LYS A 121 1.40 5.36 29.35
N ASP A 122 0.31 4.95 28.70
CA ASP A 122 0.26 4.66 27.27
C ASP A 122 -0.95 5.35 26.63
N ILE A 123 -0.95 5.37 25.30
CA ILE A 123 -2.09 5.81 24.50
C ILE A 123 -2.88 4.59 24.05
N TYR A 124 -4.20 4.66 24.21
CA TYR A 124 -5.11 3.57 23.91
C TYR A 124 -6.09 3.98 22.81
N LEU A 125 -6.21 3.14 21.77
CA LEU A 125 -7.32 3.17 20.82
C LEU A 125 -8.34 2.12 21.24
N VAL A 126 -9.57 2.55 21.52
CA VAL A 126 -10.68 1.68 21.95
C VAL A 126 -11.71 1.60 20.84
N VAL A 127 -12.01 0.39 20.38
CA VAL A 127 -13.17 0.12 19.51
C VAL A 127 -14.30 -0.38 20.39
N VAL A 128 -15.41 0.35 20.43
CA VAL A 128 -16.59 0.00 21.23
C VAL A 128 -17.68 -0.57 20.33
N ASP A 129 -18.11 -1.80 20.60
CA ASP A 129 -19.21 -2.43 19.88
C ASP A 129 -20.50 -2.41 20.72
N SER A 130 -21.09 -1.23 20.92
CA SER A 130 -22.19 -1.04 21.89
C SER A 130 -23.61 -1.17 21.35
N GLY A 131 -23.81 -1.21 20.03
CA GLY A 131 -25.12 -1.43 19.37
C GLY A 131 -25.81 -0.14 18.92
N PHE A 132 -25.33 1.00 19.38
CA PHE A 132 -25.77 2.35 18.99
C PHE A 132 -24.58 3.27 18.68
N LEU A 133 -24.84 4.37 17.97
CA LEU A 133 -23.83 5.39 17.71
C LEU A 133 -23.41 6.06 19.03
N ILE A 134 -22.10 6.23 19.22
CA ILE A 134 -21.55 6.97 20.36
C ILE A 134 -21.94 8.47 20.20
N ASN A 135 -22.55 9.09 21.21
CA ASN A 135 -22.78 10.55 21.36
C ASN A 135 -23.12 11.38 20.08
N GLY A 136 -24.00 10.90 19.20
CA GLY A 136 -24.75 11.75 18.23
C GLY A 136 -23.99 12.45 17.09
N VAL A 137 -22.66 12.49 17.06
CA VAL A 137 -21.85 12.98 15.92
C VAL A 137 -20.67 12.05 15.74
N ALA A 138 -20.70 11.22 14.69
CA ALA A 138 -19.61 10.33 14.25
C ALA A 138 -18.89 9.47 15.32
N GLY A 139 -19.43 9.38 16.53
CA GLY A 139 -19.05 8.43 17.56
C GLY A 139 -17.62 8.44 18.06
N VAL A 140 -17.16 9.59 18.56
CA VAL A 140 -15.84 9.66 19.18
C VAL A 140 -15.76 10.59 20.39
N ALA A 141 -14.92 10.22 21.36
CA ALA A 141 -14.44 11.09 22.42
C ALA A 141 -13.00 10.71 22.78
N THR A 142 -12.18 11.73 23.02
CA THR A 142 -10.75 11.59 23.33
C THR A 142 -10.35 12.41 24.55
N ILE A 143 -9.53 11.85 25.44
CA ILE A 143 -8.85 12.57 26.52
C ILE A 143 -7.37 12.18 26.48
N GLY A 144 -6.48 13.16 26.49
CA GLY A 144 -5.05 12.92 26.60
C GLY A 144 -4.27 14.22 26.80
N ASN A 145 -3.07 14.11 27.38
CA ASN A 145 -2.15 15.23 27.59
C ASN A 145 -0.86 15.10 26.74
N GLY A 146 -0.84 14.14 25.81
CA GLY A 146 0.31 13.80 24.95
C GLY A 146 1.25 12.74 25.52
N THR A 147 1.24 12.53 26.83
CA THR A 147 1.99 11.43 27.46
C THR A 147 1.12 10.20 27.72
N GLU A 148 -0.16 10.41 27.97
CA GLU A 148 -1.19 9.39 28.18
C GLU A 148 -2.49 9.83 27.47
N GLY A 149 -3.30 8.88 27.02
CA GLY A 149 -4.58 9.22 26.39
C GLY A 149 -5.43 8.05 25.93
N LEU A 150 -6.70 8.33 25.65
CA LEU A 150 -7.72 7.36 25.26
C LEU A 150 -8.52 7.92 24.08
N ALA A 151 -8.45 7.31 22.91
CA ALA A 151 -9.28 7.61 21.74
C ALA A 151 -10.31 6.50 21.54
N VAL A 152 -11.60 6.83 21.46
CA VAL A 152 -12.69 5.83 21.47
C VAL A 152 -13.53 5.88 20.21
N ILE A 153 -13.43 4.88 19.33
CA ILE A 153 -14.20 4.82 18.08
C ILE A 153 -15.32 3.76 18.14
N ASN A 154 -16.37 3.98 17.35
CA ASN A 154 -17.47 3.02 17.22
C ASN A 154 -17.09 1.81 16.32
N GLY A 155 -17.42 0.58 16.73
CA GLY A 155 -17.20 -0.67 16.00
C GLY A 155 -18.40 -1.31 15.28
N ILE A 156 -19.64 -0.85 15.46
CA ILE A 156 -20.87 -1.64 15.13
C ILE A 156 -21.07 -1.98 13.64
N ARG A 157 -20.51 -1.20 12.71
CA ARG A 157 -20.63 -1.42 11.26
C ARG A 157 -19.30 -1.82 10.61
N GLY A 158 -18.45 -2.54 11.36
CA GLY A 158 -17.07 -2.83 10.97
C GLY A 158 -16.18 -1.59 11.01
N LEU A 159 -14.91 -1.76 10.69
CA LEU A 159 -13.87 -0.72 10.80
C LEU A 159 -13.34 -0.20 9.47
N LYS A 160 -13.71 -0.82 8.34
CA LYS A 160 -13.28 -0.40 7.00
C LYS A 160 -13.66 1.06 6.73
N GLY A 161 -12.70 1.85 6.24
CA GLY A 161 -12.90 3.27 5.89
C GLY A 161 -12.94 4.24 7.08
N LYS A 162 -12.58 3.80 8.30
CA LYS A 162 -12.54 4.68 9.49
C LYS A 162 -11.18 5.34 9.75
N THR A 163 -10.19 5.10 8.90
CA THR A 163 -8.81 5.56 9.06
C THR A 163 -8.70 7.05 9.42
N TYR A 164 -9.42 7.93 8.74
CA TYR A 164 -9.32 9.38 9.01
C TYR A 164 -9.96 9.79 10.33
N LEU A 165 -11.12 9.24 10.66
CA LEU A 165 -11.77 9.48 11.94
C LEU A 165 -10.88 8.97 13.09
N THR A 166 -10.35 7.76 12.95
CA THR A 166 -9.42 7.19 13.93
C THR A 166 -8.15 8.02 14.05
N SER A 167 -7.60 8.50 12.93
CA SER A 167 -6.41 9.36 12.92
C SER A 167 -6.65 10.71 13.59
N HIS A 168 -7.80 11.34 13.33
CA HIS A 168 -8.22 12.58 13.97
C HIS A 168 -8.24 12.46 15.49
N GLU A 169 -8.69 11.33 15.99
CA GLU A 169 -8.98 11.12 17.41
C GLU A 169 -7.75 10.63 18.14
N LEU A 170 -6.98 9.74 17.52
CA LEU A 170 -5.68 9.35 18.04
C LEU A 170 -4.73 10.57 18.14
N ARG A 171 -4.85 11.55 17.23
CA ARG A 171 -4.14 12.82 17.32
C ARG A 171 -4.47 13.58 18.62
N HIS A 172 -5.71 13.59 19.08
CA HIS A 172 -6.07 14.18 20.37
C HIS A 172 -5.40 13.44 21.54
N ALA A 173 -5.28 12.12 21.46
CA ALA A 173 -4.58 11.34 22.48
C ALA A 173 -3.07 11.67 22.50
N PHE A 174 -2.47 12.03 21.35
CA PHE A 174 -1.12 12.59 21.27
C PHE A 174 -1.00 14.02 21.83
N GLY A 175 -2.03 14.57 22.48
CA GLY A 175 -1.96 15.88 23.17
C GLY A 175 -2.14 17.08 22.25
N LEU A 176 -2.62 16.86 21.02
CA LEU A 176 -2.91 17.92 20.07
C LEU A 176 -4.39 18.31 20.18
N GLY A 177 -4.66 19.59 20.40
CA GLY A 177 -6.02 20.12 20.28
C GLY A 177 -6.49 20.21 18.82
N HIS A 178 -7.73 20.64 18.61
CA HIS A 178 -8.15 21.07 17.28
C HIS A 178 -7.25 22.23 16.83
N ASP A 179 -6.71 22.13 15.62
CA ASP A 179 -6.25 23.30 14.88
C ASP A 179 -7.31 23.77 13.89
N LEU A 180 -7.07 24.96 13.35
CA LEU A 180 -8.00 25.65 12.46
C LEU A 180 -8.26 24.95 11.12
N SER A 181 -7.57 23.85 10.81
CA SER A 181 -7.69 23.11 9.55
C SER A 181 -8.72 21.98 9.59
N ILE A 182 -9.34 21.73 10.75
CA ILE A 182 -10.18 20.55 10.99
C ILE A 182 -11.67 20.88 10.81
N ASP A 183 -12.37 20.25 9.85
CA ASP A 183 -13.83 20.24 9.64
C ASP A 183 -14.58 19.89 10.96
N PRO A 184 -15.65 20.61 11.36
CA PRO A 184 -16.42 20.28 12.58
C PRO A 184 -17.10 18.90 12.51
N ARG A 185 -17.16 18.28 11.33
CA ARG A 185 -17.68 16.92 11.11
C ARG A 185 -16.60 15.84 11.22
N GLY A 186 -15.34 16.19 11.50
CA GLY A 186 -14.25 15.24 11.83
C GLY A 186 -13.53 14.60 10.63
N PHE A 187 -13.89 14.94 9.39
CA PHE A 187 -13.42 14.25 8.17
C PHE A 187 -12.24 14.94 7.47
N THR A 188 -11.23 15.45 8.17
CA THR A 188 -10.04 16.02 7.51
C THR A 188 -8.94 14.98 7.33
N PRO A 189 -8.68 14.49 6.10
CA PRO A 189 -7.67 13.49 5.80
C PRO A 189 -6.25 14.08 5.70
N TRP A 190 -5.86 15.01 6.58
CA TRP A 190 -4.49 15.51 6.66
C TRP A 190 -4.21 16.16 8.02
N ILE A 191 -2.93 16.40 8.32
CA ILE A 191 -2.49 17.16 9.49
C ILE A 191 -1.81 18.47 9.06
N SER A 192 -1.93 19.51 9.87
CA SER A 192 -1.24 20.78 9.60
C SER A 192 0.27 20.66 9.77
N LYS A 193 1.02 21.56 9.12
CA LYS A 193 2.47 21.71 9.32
C LYS A 193 2.86 21.86 10.79
N CYS A 194 2.05 22.58 11.57
CA CYS A 194 2.27 22.74 13.02
C CYS A 194 2.12 21.42 13.77
N THR A 195 1.17 20.57 13.37
CA THR A 195 1.00 19.23 13.92
C THR A 195 2.15 18.33 13.54
N ALA A 196 2.54 18.26 12.27
CA ALA A 196 3.69 17.45 11.83
C ALA A 196 4.98 17.86 12.56
N GLN A 197 5.21 19.17 12.74
CA GLN A 197 6.32 19.70 13.53
C GLN A 197 6.35 19.22 14.98
N PHE A 198 5.20 19.15 15.63
CA PHE A 198 5.10 18.63 17.00
C PHE A 198 5.37 17.12 17.02
N LEU A 199 4.76 16.37 16.09
CA LEU A 199 4.94 14.93 16.00
C LEU A 199 6.40 14.53 15.71
N ASP A 200 7.18 15.35 15.01
CA ASP A 200 8.61 15.11 14.73
C ASP A 200 9.48 14.88 15.98
N VAL A 201 9.10 15.51 17.09
CA VAL A 201 9.79 15.37 18.40
C VAL A 201 8.94 14.62 19.42
N HIS A 202 7.69 14.29 19.10
CA HIS A 202 6.80 13.61 20.02
C HIS A 202 7.33 12.21 20.36
N ARG A 203 7.34 11.85 21.65
CA ARG A 203 7.93 10.60 22.16
C ARG A 203 7.44 9.31 21.49
N HIS A 204 6.22 9.29 20.94
CA HIS A 204 5.67 8.14 20.23
C HIS A 204 6.24 7.97 18.81
N PHE A 205 6.68 9.07 18.19
CA PHE A 205 7.23 9.12 16.82
C PHE A 205 8.76 9.23 16.82
N ASN A 206 9.34 9.80 17.88
CA ASN A 206 10.77 9.99 18.03
C ASN A 206 11.19 9.72 19.49
N PRO A 207 11.49 8.45 19.84
CA PRO A 207 11.90 8.07 21.19
C PRO A 207 13.37 8.45 21.42
N SER A 208 13.67 9.73 21.60
CA SER A 208 15.01 10.19 21.99
C SER A 208 14.96 11.20 23.15
N GLY A 209 15.62 10.83 24.25
CA GLY A 209 15.94 11.69 25.40
C GLY A 209 14.94 11.69 26.56
N GLN A 210 15.46 11.93 27.76
CA GLN A 210 14.65 12.20 28.96
C GLN A 210 14.32 13.69 29.01
N SER A 211 13.05 14.02 29.26
CA SER A 211 12.60 15.40 29.49
C SER A 211 13.36 16.02 30.66
N ARG A 212 13.84 17.25 30.48
CA ARG A 212 14.22 18.12 31.59
C ARG A 212 13.03 19.03 31.88
N ASN A 213 12.74 19.25 33.16
CA ASN A 213 11.69 20.18 33.58
C ASN A 213 12.10 21.61 33.20
N PHE A 214 11.87 21.97 31.95
CA PHE A 214 12.30 23.18 31.30
C PHE A 214 11.24 24.26 31.50
N LYS A 215 11.62 25.40 32.10
CA LYS A 215 10.71 26.52 32.41
C LYS A 215 11.31 27.84 31.91
N PRO A 216 11.09 28.20 30.64
CA PRO A 216 11.59 29.45 30.11
C PRO A 216 10.90 30.63 30.78
N LYS A 217 11.58 31.77 30.86
CA LYS A 217 10.95 33.02 31.32
C LYS A 217 10.44 33.77 30.09
N VAL A 218 9.18 34.16 30.14
CA VAL A 218 8.50 34.79 29.01
C VAL A 218 7.87 36.09 29.45
N LYS A 219 8.13 37.14 28.67
CA LYS A 219 7.50 38.45 28.84
C LYS A 219 6.86 38.87 27.52
N MET A 220 5.55 39.12 27.55
CA MET A 220 4.87 39.72 26.41
C MET A 220 5.13 41.22 26.38
N LEU A 221 5.65 41.72 25.26
CA LEU A 221 5.74 43.15 24.98
C LEU A 221 4.35 43.68 24.57
N PRO A 222 4.10 45.00 24.71
CA PRO A 222 2.83 45.59 24.28
C PRO A 222 2.46 45.18 22.85
N PRO A 223 1.26 44.60 22.66
CA PRO A 223 0.73 44.29 21.33
C PRO A 223 0.64 45.56 20.48
N ILE A 224 0.86 45.43 19.18
CA ILE A 224 0.75 46.55 18.22
C ILE A 224 -0.08 46.13 17.01
N LEU A 225 -0.71 47.10 16.35
CA LEU A 225 -1.30 46.87 15.04
C LEU A 225 -0.24 46.42 14.03
N ALA A 226 -0.63 45.52 13.14
CA ALA A 226 0.21 44.97 12.11
C ALA A 226 -0.45 45.06 10.73
N SER A 227 0.35 44.85 9.70
CA SER A 227 -0.14 44.59 8.35
C SER A 227 -0.23 43.08 8.16
N PRO A 228 -1.30 42.55 7.53
CA PRO A 228 -2.44 43.27 6.90
C PRO A 228 -3.45 43.88 7.90
N PRO A 229 -4.36 44.81 7.48
CA PRO A 229 -5.29 45.51 8.37
C PRO A 229 -6.09 44.57 9.29
N ASN A 230 -6.42 45.01 10.51
CA ASN A 230 -7.07 44.20 11.54
C ASN A 230 -6.25 42.97 11.99
N SER A 231 -4.92 43.05 11.89
CA SER A 231 -4.00 42.11 12.51
C SER A 231 -3.25 42.77 13.67
N ILE A 232 -2.90 41.94 14.65
CA ILE A 232 -2.15 42.32 15.84
C ILE A 232 -0.83 41.56 15.82
N ARG A 233 0.27 42.27 16.05
CA ARG A 233 1.58 41.65 16.29
C ARG A 233 1.78 41.49 17.78
N LEU A 234 1.83 40.24 18.22
CA LEU A 234 2.27 39.85 19.55
C LEU A 234 3.76 39.59 19.52
N ARG A 235 4.48 40.08 20.53
CA ARG A 235 5.94 39.93 20.65
C ARG A 235 6.27 39.41 22.03
N PHE A 236 7.04 38.33 22.09
CA PHE A 236 7.38 37.65 23.32
C PHE A 236 8.89 37.60 23.48
N GLU A 237 9.38 38.22 24.54
CA GLU A 237 10.76 38.04 24.98
C GLU A 237 10.86 36.72 25.72
N ILE A 238 11.70 35.81 25.23
CA ILE A 238 11.91 34.49 25.83
C ILE A 238 13.38 34.37 26.23
N THR A 239 13.65 34.14 27.51
CA THR A 239 14.99 33.79 28.01
C THR A 239 15.06 32.31 28.36
N ASP A 240 16.28 31.77 28.42
CA ASP A 240 16.56 30.35 28.68
C ASP A 240 15.91 29.45 27.63
N ALA A 241 16.06 29.79 26.34
CA ALA A 241 15.25 29.22 25.25
C ALA A 241 15.96 28.10 24.45
N GLN A 242 17.05 27.54 24.96
CA GLN A 242 17.92 26.62 24.21
C GLN A 242 17.28 25.25 23.92
N GLU A 243 16.30 24.83 24.72
CA GLU A 243 15.63 23.52 24.57
C GLU A 243 14.27 23.62 23.86
N ILE A 244 13.88 24.79 23.36
CA ILE A 244 12.60 24.99 22.67
C ILE A 244 12.70 24.48 21.23
N HIS A 245 11.83 23.54 20.87
CA HIS A 245 11.66 23.08 19.49
C HIS A 245 10.53 23.81 18.78
N GLN A 246 9.42 24.05 19.47
CA GLN A 246 8.26 24.72 18.90
C GLN A 246 7.56 25.60 19.95
N VAL A 247 7.11 26.78 19.53
CA VAL A 247 6.17 27.61 20.29
C VAL A 247 4.84 27.62 19.56
N GLN A 248 3.78 27.26 20.26
CA GLN A 248 2.40 27.29 19.77
C GLN A 248 1.65 28.43 20.45
N LEU A 249 0.86 29.15 19.66
CA LEU A 249 -0.01 30.21 20.13
C LEU A 249 -1.46 29.76 20.03
N TYR A 250 -2.14 29.77 21.17
CA TYR A 250 -3.55 29.45 21.32
C TYR A 250 -4.34 30.71 21.61
N GLU A 251 -5.57 30.73 21.12
CA GLU A 251 -6.56 31.76 21.42
C GLU A 251 -7.75 31.11 22.13
N GLN A 252 -8.33 31.85 23.07
CA GLN A 252 -9.36 31.39 24.00
C GLN A 252 -10.52 30.60 23.36
N TYR A 253 -10.97 31.01 22.18
CA TYR A 253 -12.15 30.43 21.51
C TYR A 253 -11.81 29.51 20.33
N ASN A 254 -10.65 29.68 19.72
CA ASN A 254 -10.30 29.04 18.43
C ASN A 254 -9.17 28.00 18.53
N GLY A 255 -8.73 27.67 19.74
CA GLY A 255 -7.64 26.71 19.94
C GLY A 255 -6.33 27.21 19.35
N ARG A 256 -5.55 26.33 18.70
CA ARG A 256 -4.22 26.69 18.18
C ARG A 256 -4.34 27.53 16.91
N ILE A 257 -3.91 28.80 16.99
CA ILE A 257 -4.02 29.75 15.87
C ILE A 257 -2.72 29.97 15.10
N ALA A 258 -1.55 29.66 15.68
CA ALA A 258 -0.25 29.73 15.03
C ALA A 258 0.80 28.85 15.73
N CYS A 259 1.89 28.55 15.03
CA CYS A 259 3.08 27.96 15.64
C CYS A 259 4.36 28.46 14.96
N LYS A 260 5.49 28.34 15.66
CA LYS A 260 6.84 28.58 15.13
C LYS A 260 7.79 27.48 15.57
N ARG A 261 8.53 26.92 14.62
CA ARG A 261 9.63 25.97 14.87
C ARG A 261 10.93 26.72 15.09
N PHE A 262 11.80 26.18 15.94
CA PHE A 262 13.16 26.66 16.16
C PHE A 262 14.17 25.53 15.93
N TYR A 263 15.35 25.93 15.45
CA TYR A 263 16.51 25.05 15.29
C TYR A 263 17.63 25.64 16.16
N GLY A 264 17.56 25.40 17.46
CA GLY A 264 18.37 26.11 18.46
C GLY A 264 17.62 27.30 19.08
N SER A 265 18.34 28.28 19.60
CA SER A 265 17.71 29.40 20.32
C SER A 265 16.80 30.25 19.41
N PRO A 266 15.58 30.58 19.86
CA PRO A 266 14.66 31.41 19.09
C PRO A 266 15.20 32.82 18.89
N THR A 267 14.83 33.42 17.75
CA THR A 267 14.96 34.86 17.55
C THR A 267 14.15 35.59 18.62
N ASN A 268 14.79 36.53 19.32
CA ASN A 268 14.18 37.27 20.42
C ASN A 268 13.98 38.76 20.01
N PRO A 269 12.74 39.30 20.01
CA PRO A 269 11.49 38.67 20.42
C PRO A 269 10.92 37.65 19.41
N VAL A 270 10.24 36.63 19.93
CA VAL A 270 9.41 35.74 19.12
C VAL A 270 8.11 36.48 18.77
N GLU A 271 7.88 36.71 17.49
CA GLU A 271 6.72 37.47 17.03
C GLU A 271 5.64 36.59 16.40
N PHE A 272 4.37 36.91 16.63
CA PHE A 272 3.22 36.34 15.91
C PHE A 272 2.37 37.48 15.37
N VAL A 273 2.08 37.45 14.06
CA VAL A 273 1.07 38.32 13.46
C VAL A 273 -0.21 37.51 13.38
N ILE A 274 -1.21 37.91 14.16
CA ILE A 274 -2.48 37.19 14.29
C ILE A 274 -3.65 38.07 13.92
N ARG A 275 -4.71 37.44 13.45
CA ARG A 275 -6.04 38.05 13.36
C ARG A 275 -6.92 37.30 14.36
N VAL A 276 -7.43 38.03 15.35
CA VAL A 276 -8.25 37.48 16.45
C VAL A 276 -9.55 38.26 16.55
N GLY A 277 -10.54 37.64 17.17
CA GLY A 277 -11.84 38.24 17.36
C GLY A 277 -11.76 39.28 18.47
N THR A 278 -12.68 40.23 18.46
CA THR A 278 -12.80 41.24 19.52
C THR A 278 -13.31 40.66 20.83
N ARG A 279 -13.86 39.44 20.83
CA ARG A 279 -14.22 38.68 22.05
C ARG A 279 -13.00 38.07 22.75
N SER A 280 -11.88 37.90 22.06
CA SER A 280 -10.67 37.28 22.62
C SER A 280 -10.05 38.20 23.68
N THR A 281 -10.06 37.76 24.94
CA THR A 281 -9.49 38.55 26.07
C THR A 281 -8.09 38.09 26.48
N SER A 282 -7.64 36.96 25.94
CA SER A 282 -6.34 36.40 26.27
C SER A 282 -5.82 35.46 25.19
N VAL A 283 -4.51 35.24 25.19
CA VAL A 283 -3.81 34.26 24.35
C VAL A 283 -2.89 33.41 25.20
N THR A 284 -2.80 32.14 24.86
CA THR A 284 -1.97 31.19 25.60
C THR A 284 -0.78 30.78 24.74
N LEU A 285 0.42 30.89 25.30
CA LEU A 285 1.61 30.27 24.71
C LEU A 285 1.82 28.89 25.31
N ASN A 286 2.02 27.91 24.44
CA ASN A 286 2.44 26.57 24.77
C ASN A 286 3.82 26.30 24.15
N MET A 287 4.78 25.85 24.94
CA MET A 287 6.15 25.57 24.49
C MET A 287 6.44 24.08 24.52
N ILE A 288 6.93 23.60 23.38
CA ILE A 288 7.32 22.21 23.17
C ILE A 288 8.84 22.14 23.12
N ASP A 289 9.39 21.29 23.98
CA ASP A 289 10.83 21.03 24.02
C ASP A 289 11.29 20.11 22.87
N VAL A 290 12.61 19.98 22.70
CA VAL A 290 13.24 19.07 21.73
C VAL A 290 12.93 17.57 21.95
N HIS A 291 12.27 17.23 23.05
CA HIS A 291 11.83 15.87 23.40
C HIS A 291 10.30 15.69 23.26
N GLY A 292 9.60 16.70 22.71
CA GLY A 292 8.18 16.65 22.44
C GLY A 292 7.27 16.83 23.66
N ASN A 293 7.79 17.30 24.79
CA ASN A 293 6.98 17.58 25.97
C ASN A 293 6.45 19.00 25.95
N THR A 294 5.18 19.14 26.29
CA THR A 294 4.59 20.43 26.67
C THR A 294 5.02 20.73 28.10
N SER A 295 6.14 21.41 28.27
CA SER A 295 6.74 21.68 29.60
C SER A 295 6.27 23.00 30.22
N TRP A 296 5.73 23.91 29.40
CA TRP A 296 5.37 25.25 29.84
C TRP A 296 4.18 25.82 29.06
N THR A 297 3.22 26.36 29.82
CA THR A 297 2.03 27.02 29.30
C THR A 297 1.73 28.27 30.13
N GLN A 298 1.51 29.42 29.48
CA GLN A 298 1.10 30.65 30.16
C GLN A 298 0.07 31.41 29.34
N ASN A 299 -0.93 31.96 30.03
CA ASN A 299 -1.94 32.84 29.48
C ASN A 299 -1.51 34.32 29.61
N PHE A 300 -1.71 35.11 28.57
CA PHE A 300 -1.41 36.53 28.49
C PHE A 300 -2.68 37.31 28.12
N PRO A 301 -3.10 38.30 28.92
CA PRO A 301 -4.27 39.11 28.60
C PRO A 301 -4.01 39.99 27.38
N ILE A 302 -5.02 40.17 26.53
CA ILE A 302 -5.01 41.09 25.39
C ILE A 302 -6.34 41.85 25.35
N ASP A 303 -6.28 43.14 24.97
CA ASP A 303 -7.45 43.96 24.70
C ASP A 303 -7.49 44.26 23.20
N VAL A 304 -8.15 43.37 22.45
CA VAL A 304 -8.25 43.48 20.99
C VAL A 304 -8.98 44.76 20.57
N PRO A 305 -10.16 45.11 21.14
CA PRO A 305 -10.84 46.36 20.82
C PRO A 305 -9.97 47.62 20.99
N ALA A 306 -9.17 47.71 22.06
CA ALA A 306 -8.33 48.88 22.30
C ALA A 306 -7.21 49.07 21.24
N LEU A 307 -6.87 48.02 20.50
CA LEU A 307 -5.83 48.06 19.47
C LEU A 307 -6.39 48.42 18.09
N LEU A 308 -7.68 48.20 17.84
CA LEU A 308 -8.29 48.39 16.52
C LEU A 308 -8.73 49.85 16.30
N PRO A 309 -8.82 50.32 15.03
CA PRO A 309 -9.49 51.58 14.70
C PRO A 309 -10.93 51.60 15.23
N PRO A 310 -11.62 52.74 15.38
CA PRO A 310 -12.99 52.77 15.88
C PRO A 310 -13.99 51.90 15.10
N ALA A 311 -14.92 51.25 15.82
CA ALA A 311 -15.95 50.42 15.22
C ALA A 311 -16.89 51.23 14.33
N LYS A 312 -17.17 50.72 13.13
CA LYS A 312 -18.15 51.28 12.19
C LYS A 312 -19.27 50.27 11.96
N VAL A 313 -20.50 50.74 11.78
CA VAL A 313 -21.62 49.89 11.37
C VAL A 313 -21.35 49.36 9.97
N VAL A 314 -21.57 48.07 9.75
CA VAL A 314 -21.42 47.43 8.43
C VAL A 314 -22.80 47.34 7.78
N PHE A 315 -22.90 47.77 6.53
CA PHE A 315 -24.12 47.70 5.76
C PHE A 315 -24.33 46.30 5.19
N ILE A 316 -25.46 45.67 5.52
CA ILE A 316 -25.87 44.36 4.99
C ILE A 316 -27.18 44.54 4.22
N PRO A 317 -27.18 44.56 2.88
CA PRO A 317 -28.38 44.79 2.09
C PRO A 317 -29.38 43.62 2.13
N ASP A 318 -28.89 42.39 2.32
CA ASP A 318 -29.73 41.20 2.43
C ASP A 318 -30.27 41.03 3.85
N ALA A 319 -31.59 41.11 4.02
CA ALA A 319 -32.23 41.07 5.34
C ALA A 319 -32.04 39.73 6.05
N ASN A 320 -31.97 38.62 5.32
CA ASN A 320 -31.78 37.29 5.89
C ASN A 320 -30.34 37.11 6.37
N LEU A 321 -29.38 37.60 5.59
CA LEU A 321 -27.97 37.66 5.99
C LEU A 321 -27.79 38.56 7.22
N ALA A 322 -28.42 39.74 7.22
CA ALA A 322 -28.38 40.68 8.35
C ALA A 322 -28.95 40.04 9.62
N ALA A 323 -30.10 39.38 9.54
CA ALA A 323 -30.71 38.69 10.69
C ALA A 323 -29.83 37.53 11.20
N ALA A 324 -29.20 36.77 10.31
CA ALA A 324 -28.29 35.70 10.69
C ALA A 324 -27.02 36.23 11.38
N LEU A 325 -26.40 37.27 10.82
CA LEU A 325 -25.26 37.96 11.44
C LEU A 325 -25.64 38.54 12.80
N GLN A 326 -26.78 39.22 12.90
CA GLN A 326 -27.24 39.83 14.15
C GLN A 326 -27.43 38.78 15.27
N ARG A 327 -27.88 37.57 14.93
CA ARG A 327 -28.01 36.45 15.88
C ARG A 327 -26.66 35.88 16.32
N GLU A 328 -25.68 35.81 15.41
CA GLU A 328 -24.36 35.24 15.69
C GLU A 328 -23.46 36.22 16.48
N ILE A 329 -23.41 37.47 16.04
CA ILE A 329 -22.44 38.46 16.51
C ILE A 329 -23.05 39.66 17.22
N GLY A 330 -24.38 39.76 17.33
CA GLY A 330 -25.04 40.94 17.86
C GLY A 330 -24.93 42.10 16.89
N SER A 331 -24.72 43.32 17.40
CA SER A 331 -24.59 44.53 16.57
C SER A 331 -23.57 44.35 15.45
N ILE A 332 -23.96 44.56 14.19
CA ILE A 332 -23.12 44.31 13.02
C ILE A 332 -22.18 45.51 12.79
N THR A 333 -20.93 45.35 13.18
CA THR A 333 -19.88 46.38 13.12
C THR A 333 -18.57 45.79 12.62
N THR A 334 -17.64 46.61 12.16
CA THR A 334 -16.31 46.17 11.75
C THR A 334 -15.57 45.38 12.85
N HIS A 335 -15.91 45.56 14.13
CA HIS A 335 -15.35 44.79 15.24
C HIS A 335 -16.01 43.44 15.43
N SER A 336 -17.34 43.42 15.40
CA SER A 336 -18.10 42.20 15.65
C SER A 336 -17.98 41.21 14.48
N MET A 337 -17.80 41.71 13.25
CA MET A 337 -17.51 40.88 12.07
C MET A 337 -16.19 40.10 12.20
N LEU A 338 -15.20 40.61 12.96
CA LEU A 338 -13.97 39.87 13.24
C LEU A 338 -14.18 38.66 14.17
N ASN A 339 -15.35 38.52 14.80
CA ASN A 339 -15.65 37.35 15.62
C ASN A 339 -16.16 36.16 14.79
N LEU A 340 -16.43 36.35 13.51
CA LEU A 340 -16.84 35.27 12.61
C LEU A 340 -15.63 34.45 12.20
N TYR A 341 -15.65 33.17 12.53
CA TYR A 341 -14.68 32.17 12.08
C TYR A 341 -15.35 31.12 11.21
N ASP A 342 -16.53 30.69 11.64
CA ASP A 342 -17.40 29.80 10.90
C ASP A 342 -18.76 30.45 10.83
N PHE A 343 -19.33 30.48 9.64
CA PHE A 343 -20.61 31.13 9.47
C PHE A 343 -21.44 30.36 8.44
N GLY A 344 -22.69 30.06 8.83
CA GLY A 344 -23.63 29.32 8.01
C GLY A 344 -24.93 30.09 7.86
N VAL A 345 -25.36 30.27 6.61
CA VAL A 345 -26.66 30.85 6.26
C VAL A 345 -27.31 30.01 5.18
N PHE A 346 -28.55 29.62 5.43
CA PHE A 346 -29.11 28.46 4.72
C PHE A 346 -30.33 28.80 3.86
N THR A 347 -30.96 29.96 4.04
CA THR A 347 -32.27 30.23 3.45
C THR A 347 -32.40 31.65 2.92
N GLY A 348 -32.80 31.79 1.64
CA GLY A 348 -33.22 33.07 1.06
C GLY A 348 -32.13 34.13 0.95
N ILE A 349 -30.86 33.73 0.80
CA ILE A 349 -29.73 34.63 0.62
C ILE A 349 -29.57 34.96 -0.86
N THR A 350 -29.42 36.25 -1.15
CA THR A 350 -29.28 36.80 -2.51
C THR A 350 -28.02 37.66 -2.67
N ASN A 351 -27.52 38.25 -1.58
CA ASN A 351 -26.40 39.19 -1.62
C ASN A 351 -25.46 38.98 -0.41
N LEU A 352 -24.16 38.87 -0.67
CA LEU A 352 -23.12 38.63 0.33
C LEU A 352 -22.42 39.91 0.84
N THR A 353 -22.84 41.08 0.36
CA THR A 353 -22.24 42.38 0.74
C THR A 353 -22.23 42.55 2.27
N GLY A 354 -21.10 43.04 2.76
CA GLY A 354 -20.73 43.18 4.15
C GLY A 354 -19.88 42.03 4.69
N LEU A 355 -19.91 40.83 4.09
CA LEU A 355 -19.05 39.72 4.50
C LEU A 355 -17.57 39.99 4.23
N GLU A 356 -17.20 40.94 3.36
CA GLU A 356 -15.81 41.38 3.14
C GLU A 356 -15.12 41.85 4.43
N HIS A 357 -15.89 42.26 5.45
CA HIS A 357 -15.38 42.66 6.76
C HIS A 357 -15.09 41.48 7.70
N ALA A 358 -15.50 40.26 7.35
CA ALA A 358 -15.29 39.05 8.13
C ALA A 358 -13.87 38.47 7.94
N HIS A 359 -12.82 39.26 8.17
CA HIS A 359 -11.42 38.87 7.87
C HIS A 359 -10.88 37.65 8.64
N ASN A 360 -11.62 37.19 9.66
CA ASN A 360 -11.30 35.98 10.42
C ASN A 360 -12.06 34.74 9.95
N LEU A 361 -12.98 34.89 9.00
CA LEU A 361 -13.81 33.83 8.48
C LEU A 361 -12.95 32.81 7.73
N LYS A 362 -13.14 31.54 8.11
CA LYS A 362 -12.42 30.37 7.59
C LYS A 362 -13.33 29.42 6.86
N ARG A 363 -14.56 29.29 7.34
CA ARG A 363 -15.55 28.38 6.80
C ARG A 363 -16.84 29.12 6.58
N LEU A 364 -17.25 29.20 5.32
CA LEU A 364 -18.51 29.81 4.94
C LEU A 364 -19.41 28.76 4.31
N TYR A 365 -20.61 28.63 4.87
CA TYR A 365 -21.65 27.74 4.37
C TYR A 365 -22.83 28.59 3.90
N ILE A 366 -22.99 28.72 2.59
CA ILE A 366 -24.17 29.31 1.96
C ILE A 366 -24.98 28.18 1.36
N GLY A 367 -26.15 27.90 1.95
CA GLY A 367 -27.05 26.81 1.53
C GLY A 367 -26.74 25.47 2.20
N VAL A 368 -27.65 24.50 2.01
CA VAL A 368 -27.49 23.11 2.46
C VAL A 368 -28.08 22.16 1.43
N SER A 369 -27.24 21.27 0.92
CA SER A 369 -27.61 19.94 0.44
C SER A 369 -26.84 18.92 1.30
N ASP A 370 -27.53 17.87 1.71
CA ASP A 370 -26.80 16.68 2.20
C ASP A 370 -26.08 16.01 1.02
N ILE A 371 -25.18 15.06 1.30
CA ILE A 371 -24.46 14.32 0.25
C ILE A 371 -25.40 13.54 -0.69
N ASP A 372 -26.65 13.33 -0.26
CA ASP A 372 -27.72 12.66 -1.01
C ASP A 372 -28.60 13.66 -1.80
N GLY A 373 -28.30 14.95 -1.68
CA GLY A 373 -28.93 16.08 -2.34
C GLY A 373 -30.42 16.27 -2.03
N LYS A 374 -30.86 16.12 -0.79
CA LYS A 374 -32.16 16.67 -0.39
C LYS A 374 -32.04 18.19 -0.26
N ILE A 375 -32.67 18.92 -1.18
CA ILE A 375 -32.77 20.38 -1.11
C ILE A 375 -33.69 20.69 0.08
N VAL A 376 -33.13 21.24 1.14
CA VAL A 376 -33.92 21.70 2.29
C VAL A 376 -34.27 23.17 2.13
N ASN A 377 -33.39 23.98 1.52
CA ASN A 377 -33.58 25.40 1.26
C ASN A 377 -32.69 25.88 0.09
N SER A 378 -33.21 26.76 -0.77
CA SER A 378 -32.46 27.36 -1.89
C SER A 378 -32.06 28.81 -1.62
N ASN A 379 -30.90 29.20 -2.12
CA ASN A 379 -30.43 30.57 -2.19
C ASN A 379 -30.34 31.02 -3.65
N ALA A 380 -30.08 32.30 -3.89
CA ALA A 380 -29.95 32.86 -5.23
C ALA A 380 -28.70 33.74 -5.35
N VAL A 381 -27.63 33.36 -4.65
CA VAL A 381 -26.33 34.05 -4.77
C VAL A 381 -25.74 33.73 -6.14
N SER A 382 -25.39 34.76 -6.90
CA SER A 382 -24.66 34.65 -8.16
C SER A 382 -23.37 35.46 -8.12
N ASP A 383 -23.39 36.59 -7.41
CA ASP A 383 -22.21 37.39 -7.10
C ASP A 383 -21.66 37.03 -5.71
N PHE A 384 -20.44 36.48 -5.71
CA PHE A 384 -19.67 36.18 -4.52
C PHE A 384 -18.37 37.00 -4.45
N SER A 385 -18.29 38.11 -5.19
CA SER A 385 -17.17 39.05 -5.09
C SER A 385 -16.88 39.58 -3.68
N PRO A 386 -17.87 39.79 -2.78
CA PRO A 386 -17.60 40.28 -1.42
C PRO A 386 -16.71 39.35 -0.58
N ILE A 387 -16.57 38.07 -0.94
CA ILE A 387 -15.83 37.09 -0.14
C ILE A 387 -14.48 36.67 -0.77
N MET A 388 -14.13 37.18 -1.96
CA MET A 388 -12.94 36.75 -2.70
C MET A 388 -11.63 37.11 -1.98
N ASP A 389 -11.60 38.28 -1.35
CA ASP A 389 -10.41 38.79 -0.65
C ASP A 389 -10.31 38.33 0.81
N LEU A 390 -11.16 37.39 1.25
CA LEU A 390 -11.14 36.91 2.63
C LEU A 390 -9.87 36.09 2.89
N PRO A 391 -8.92 36.60 3.69
CA PRO A 391 -7.54 36.11 3.70
C PRO A 391 -7.36 34.78 4.43
N ARG A 392 -8.42 34.26 5.05
CA ARG A 392 -8.38 33.02 5.85
C ARG A 392 -9.43 32.01 5.42
N LEU A 393 -10.22 32.30 4.39
CA LEU A 393 -11.30 31.43 3.96
C LEU A 393 -10.70 30.19 3.28
N ILE A 394 -10.79 29.04 3.93
CA ILE A 394 -10.21 27.76 3.47
C ILE A 394 -11.29 26.75 3.05
N TYR A 395 -12.52 26.95 3.54
CA TYR A 395 -13.68 26.14 3.21
C TYR A 395 -14.79 27.05 2.71
N LEU A 396 -15.25 26.80 1.49
CA LEU A 396 -16.36 27.53 0.88
C LEU A 396 -17.39 26.53 0.36
N SER A 397 -18.63 26.68 0.84
CA SER A 397 -19.80 26.00 0.30
C SER A 397 -20.78 27.04 -0.24
N LEU A 398 -21.03 27.04 -1.55
CA LEU A 398 -22.05 27.84 -2.22
C LEU A 398 -23.09 26.92 -2.87
N ASP A 399 -23.69 26.10 -2.03
CA ASP A 399 -24.63 25.06 -2.40
C ASP A 399 -26.00 25.62 -2.77
N SER A 400 -26.65 25.04 -3.79
CA SER A 400 -28.06 25.33 -4.12
C SER A 400 -28.28 26.82 -4.37
N ASN A 401 -27.43 27.36 -5.23
CA ASN A 401 -27.46 28.73 -5.72
C ASN A 401 -27.71 28.74 -7.25
N SER A 402 -27.60 29.90 -7.87
CA SER A 402 -27.72 30.06 -9.33
C SER A 402 -26.38 30.39 -9.98
N ILE A 403 -25.29 29.79 -9.48
CA ILE A 403 -23.93 30.05 -9.97
C ILE A 403 -23.73 29.30 -11.29
N SER A 404 -23.22 30.00 -12.30
CA SER A 404 -22.82 29.42 -13.59
C SER A 404 -21.37 29.77 -13.95
N ASP A 405 -20.92 30.95 -13.53
CA ASP A 405 -19.54 31.40 -13.67
C ASP A 405 -18.75 31.21 -12.37
N VAL A 406 -17.64 30.48 -12.46
CA VAL A 406 -16.69 30.25 -11.36
C VAL A 406 -15.35 30.93 -11.59
N ALA A 407 -15.19 31.74 -12.64
CA ALA A 407 -13.98 32.52 -12.90
C ALA A 407 -13.51 33.37 -11.71
N PRO A 408 -14.40 33.99 -10.91
CA PRO A 408 -13.96 34.78 -9.77
C PRO A 408 -13.28 33.96 -8.64
N LEU A 409 -13.35 32.61 -8.67
CA LEU A 409 -12.67 31.75 -7.68
C LEU A 409 -11.17 31.54 -7.97
N VAL A 410 -10.67 31.91 -9.15
CA VAL A 410 -9.27 31.67 -9.59
C VAL A 410 -8.24 32.17 -8.58
N ASP A 411 -8.50 33.30 -7.94
CA ASP A 411 -7.56 33.95 -7.02
C ASP A 411 -7.65 33.40 -5.58
N MET A 412 -8.68 32.61 -5.27
CA MET A 412 -8.92 32.01 -3.95
C MET A 412 -8.08 30.74 -3.73
N THR A 413 -6.80 30.80 -4.10
CA THR A 413 -5.84 29.68 -4.10
C THR A 413 -5.57 29.08 -2.72
N GLN A 414 -5.98 29.76 -1.65
CA GLN A 414 -5.92 29.26 -0.27
C GLN A 414 -6.99 28.22 0.07
N LEU A 415 -8.02 28.06 -0.75
CA LEU A 415 -9.11 27.11 -0.50
C LEU A 415 -8.58 25.67 -0.55
N THR A 416 -8.94 24.89 0.47
CA THR A 416 -8.70 23.44 0.52
C THR A 416 -9.96 22.64 0.25
N ASN A 417 -11.13 23.25 0.50
CA ASN A 417 -12.44 22.62 0.34
C ASN A 417 -13.38 23.58 -0.40
N LEU A 418 -13.87 23.13 -1.55
CA LEU A 418 -14.83 23.87 -2.37
C LEU A 418 -16.04 23.00 -2.70
N LEU A 419 -17.21 23.43 -2.25
CA LEU A 419 -18.47 22.75 -2.49
C LEU A 419 -19.40 23.68 -3.27
N LEU A 420 -19.72 23.29 -4.51
CA LEU A 420 -20.60 24.02 -5.42
C LEU A 420 -21.72 23.12 -5.98
N PRO A 421 -22.32 22.20 -5.21
CA PRO A 421 -23.36 21.34 -5.76
C PRO A 421 -24.64 22.09 -6.04
N ASN A 422 -25.47 21.53 -6.92
CA ASN A 422 -26.79 22.05 -7.27
C ASN A 422 -26.72 23.52 -7.75
N ASN A 423 -25.88 23.76 -8.75
CA ASN A 423 -25.73 25.04 -9.43
C ASN A 423 -25.95 24.83 -10.94
N SER A 424 -25.59 25.82 -11.76
CA SER A 424 -25.68 25.78 -13.22
C SER A 424 -24.29 25.86 -13.87
N ILE A 425 -23.28 25.26 -13.24
CA ILE A 425 -21.89 25.29 -13.72
C ILE A 425 -21.73 24.28 -14.86
N SER A 426 -21.17 24.70 -15.99
CA SER A 426 -20.81 23.81 -17.09
C SER A 426 -19.32 23.86 -17.44
N ASP A 427 -18.67 24.98 -17.16
CA ASP A 427 -17.24 25.20 -17.40
C ASP A 427 -16.48 25.23 -16.06
N VAL A 428 -15.50 24.34 -15.93
CA VAL A 428 -14.61 24.23 -14.76
C VAL A 428 -13.17 24.62 -15.09
N ALA A 429 -12.90 25.14 -16.30
CA ALA A 429 -11.58 25.64 -16.69
C ALA A 429 -10.97 26.64 -15.69
N PRO A 430 -11.75 27.57 -15.09
CA PRO A 430 -11.19 28.49 -14.11
C PRO A 430 -10.69 27.82 -12.82
N LEU A 431 -11.12 26.59 -12.51
CA LEU A 431 -10.67 25.90 -11.31
C LEU A 431 -9.26 25.28 -11.48
N ALA A 432 -8.72 25.19 -12.70
CA ALA A 432 -7.49 24.45 -12.99
C ALA A 432 -6.26 24.88 -12.17
N SER A 433 -6.20 26.14 -11.72
CA SER A 433 -5.11 26.68 -10.88
C SER A 433 -5.24 26.36 -9.39
N MET A 434 -6.38 25.84 -8.93
CA MET A 434 -6.67 25.59 -7.52
C MET A 434 -6.04 24.28 -7.02
N THR A 435 -4.74 24.10 -7.24
CA THR A 435 -4.01 22.85 -7.00
C THR A 435 -3.83 22.49 -5.52
N GLN A 436 -4.25 23.38 -4.60
CA GLN A 436 -4.26 23.13 -3.15
C GLN A 436 -5.57 22.49 -2.65
N LEU A 437 -6.57 22.34 -3.54
CA LEU A 437 -7.83 21.68 -3.19
C LEU A 437 -7.60 20.22 -2.81
N ARG A 438 -8.22 19.83 -1.71
CA ARG A 438 -8.25 18.46 -1.18
C ARG A 438 -9.64 17.83 -1.30
N ALA A 439 -10.68 18.66 -1.26
CA ALA A 439 -12.04 18.22 -1.53
C ALA A 439 -12.76 19.17 -2.49
N LEU A 440 -13.33 18.60 -3.55
CA LEU A 440 -14.13 19.32 -4.53
C LEU A 440 -15.47 18.60 -4.73
N ALA A 441 -16.57 19.31 -4.54
CA ALA A 441 -17.91 18.80 -4.84
C ALA A 441 -18.62 19.69 -5.86
N LEU A 442 -19.00 19.08 -6.97
CA LEU A 442 -19.60 19.71 -8.15
C LEU A 442 -20.83 18.91 -8.64
N HIS A 443 -21.42 18.07 -7.78
CA HIS A 443 -22.57 17.26 -8.19
C HIS A 443 -23.81 18.09 -8.50
N ARG A 444 -24.68 17.60 -9.38
CA ARG A 444 -25.88 18.32 -9.85
C ARG A 444 -25.54 19.66 -10.49
N ASN A 445 -24.67 19.60 -11.49
CA ASN A 445 -24.32 20.70 -12.38
C ASN A 445 -24.51 20.24 -13.83
N SER A 446 -23.96 20.95 -14.80
CA SER A 446 -24.01 20.63 -16.23
C SER A 446 -22.62 20.41 -16.83
N ILE A 447 -21.71 19.83 -16.05
CA ILE A 447 -20.31 19.61 -16.44
C ILE A 447 -20.22 18.41 -17.38
N SER A 448 -19.44 18.52 -18.45
CA SER A 448 -19.15 17.41 -19.37
C SER A 448 -17.65 17.18 -19.57
N ASP A 449 -16.86 18.26 -19.54
CA ASP A 449 -15.40 18.22 -19.62
C ASP A 449 -14.76 18.37 -18.23
N VAL A 450 -13.92 17.40 -17.87
CA VAL A 450 -13.14 17.39 -16.62
C VAL A 450 -11.64 17.49 -16.86
N ALA A 451 -11.20 17.70 -18.11
CA ALA A 451 -9.79 17.91 -18.46
C ALA A 451 -9.11 19.01 -17.63
N PRO A 452 -9.77 20.15 -17.33
CA PRO A 452 -9.14 21.19 -16.50
C PRO A 452 -8.78 20.75 -15.08
N LEU A 453 -9.40 19.68 -14.57
CA LEU A 453 -9.14 19.18 -13.22
C LEU A 453 -7.89 18.30 -13.12
N ALA A 454 -7.32 17.86 -14.25
CA ALA A 454 -6.29 16.80 -14.31
C ALA A 454 -5.04 17.04 -13.43
N ASN A 455 -4.68 18.30 -13.18
CA ASN A 455 -3.49 18.68 -12.41
C ASN A 455 -3.75 18.86 -10.91
N MET A 456 -4.98 18.63 -10.43
CA MET A 456 -5.32 18.71 -9.01
C MET A 456 -4.85 17.46 -8.25
N THR A 457 -3.56 17.17 -8.28
CA THR A 457 -2.98 15.92 -7.75
C THR A 457 -3.02 15.79 -6.22
N GLN A 458 -3.42 16.85 -5.51
CA GLN A 458 -3.64 16.85 -4.05
C GLN A 458 -5.11 16.55 -3.68
N LEU A 459 -6.01 16.38 -4.67
CA LEU A 459 -7.40 16.02 -4.40
C LEU A 459 -7.48 14.64 -3.78
N GLN A 460 -8.16 14.58 -2.63
CA GLN A 460 -8.45 13.37 -1.88
C GLN A 460 -9.93 12.96 -2.04
N ARG A 461 -10.81 13.94 -2.29
CA ARG A 461 -12.24 13.72 -2.49
C ARG A 461 -12.77 14.52 -3.67
N LEU A 462 -13.39 13.81 -4.63
CA LEU A 462 -14.01 14.41 -5.81
C LEU A 462 -15.45 13.88 -5.97
N VAL A 463 -16.42 14.79 -5.96
CA VAL A 463 -17.84 14.46 -6.11
C VAL A 463 -18.39 15.14 -7.36
N LEU A 464 -18.65 14.34 -8.40
CA LEU A 464 -19.09 14.79 -9.73
C LEU A 464 -20.42 14.15 -10.15
N SER A 465 -21.15 13.51 -9.23
CA SER A 465 -22.41 12.84 -9.53
C SER A 465 -23.48 13.76 -10.15
N ASN A 466 -24.40 13.25 -10.95
CA ASN A 466 -25.44 14.03 -11.64
C ASN A 466 -24.85 15.17 -12.49
N ASN A 467 -24.01 14.80 -13.45
CA ASN A 467 -23.46 15.69 -14.48
C ASN A 467 -23.61 15.00 -15.85
N SER A 468 -22.91 15.49 -16.89
CA SER A 468 -22.92 14.94 -18.24
C SER A 468 -21.54 14.44 -18.68
N ILE A 469 -20.75 13.92 -17.75
CA ILE A 469 -19.37 13.47 -18.00
C ILE A 469 -19.40 12.12 -18.71
N SER A 470 -18.58 11.96 -19.75
CA SER A 470 -18.40 10.67 -20.45
C SER A 470 -16.96 10.16 -20.46
N ASP A 471 -15.99 11.08 -20.38
CA ASP A 471 -14.56 10.75 -20.35
C ASP A 471 -13.97 11.02 -18.97
N VAL A 472 -13.35 10.00 -18.39
CA VAL A 472 -12.67 10.04 -17.08
C VAL A 472 -11.16 9.90 -17.19
N ALA A 473 -10.60 9.84 -18.41
CA ALA A 473 -9.15 9.78 -18.62
C ALA A 473 -8.38 10.92 -17.93
N PRO A 474 -8.88 12.17 -17.90
CA PRO A 474 -8.18 13.24 -17.19
C PRO A 474 -8.03 13.01 -15.67
N LEU A 475 -8.83 12.14 -15.07
CA LEU A 475 -8.80 11.87 -13.63
C LEU A 475 -7.72 10.84 -13.23
N ALA A 476 -7.15 10.12 -14.19
CA ALA A 476 -6.26 8.98 -13.95
C ALA A 476 -4.99 9.31 -13.15
N ASN A 477 -4.52 10.57 -13.22
CA ASN A 477 -3.30 11.04 -12.55
C ASN A 477 -3.55 11.58 -11.14
N MET A 478 -4.79 11.56 -10.64
CA MET A 478 -5.12 12.00 -9.28
C MET A 478 -4.74 10.92 -8.26
N THR A 479 -3.45 10.67 -8.09
CA THR A 479 -2.94 9.52 -7.31
C THR A 479 -3.24 9.58 -5.81
N GLN A 480 -3.66 10.73 -5.27
CA GLN A 480 -4.06 10.88 -3.87
C GLN A 480 -5.59 10.74 -3.65
N LEU A 481 -6.35 10.45 -4.71
CA LEU A 481 -7.80 10.40 -4.64
C LEU A 481 -8.28 9.15 -3.90
N ILE A 482 -8.96 9.37 -2.79
CA ILE A 482 -9.50 8.33 -1.90
C ILE A 482 -10.97 8.06 -2.20
N TYR A 483 -11.73 9.12 -2.48
CA TYR A 483 -13.16 9.06 -2.74
C TYR A 483 -13.50 9.72 -4.07
N LEU A 484 -14.11 8.95 -4.97
CA LEU A 484 -14.60 9.43 -6.27
C LEU A 484 -16.06 9.04 -6.46
N ALA A 485 -16.94 10.03 -6.56
CA ALA A 485 -18.35 9.79 -6.90
C ALA A 485 -18.67 10.36 -8.29
N LEU A 486 -19.08 9.47 -9.18
CA LEU A 486 -19.40 9.73 -10.58
C LEU A 486 -20.80 9.23 -10.94
N ASP A 487 -21.66 8.98 -9.95
CA ASP A 487 -23.03 8.47 -10.18
C ASP A 487 -23.81 9.36 -11.16
N ARG A 488 -24.68 8.77 -11.98
CA ARG A 488 -25.60 9.48 -12.88
C ARG A 488 -24.85 10.44 -13.81
N ASN A 489 -23.90 9.88 -14.55
CA ASN A 489 -23.19 10.52 -15.65
C ASN A 489 -23.40 9.69 -16.93
N SER A 490 -22.62 9.97 -17.97
CA SER A 490 -22.65 9.27 -19.27
C SER A 490 -21.40 8.40 -19.50
N ILE A 491 -20.83 7.84 -18.42
CA ILE A 491 -19.57 7.10 -18.46
C ILE A 491 -19.83 5.65 -18.91
N SER A 492 -19.11 5.21 -19.94
CA SER A 492 -19.16 3.81 -20.41
C SER A 492 -17.86 3.04 -20.18
N ASP A 493 -16.74 3.73 -20.02
CA ASP A 493 -15.41 3.15 -19.83
C ASP A 493 -14.77 3.71 -18.57
N VAL A 494 -14.19 2.82 -17.77
CA VAL A 494 -13.48 3.13 -16.51
C VAL A 494 -12.05 2.58 -16.52
N ALA A 495 -11.56 2.09 -17.66
CA ALA A 495 -10.18 1.65 -17.82
C ALA A 495 -9.15 2.68 -17.32
N PRO A 496 -9.31 4.00 -17.54
CA PRO A 496 -8.34 4.98 -17.05
C PRO A 496 -8.19 5.03 -15.52
N LEU A 497 -9.21 4.58 -14.78
CA LEU A 497 -9.19 4.61 -13.31
C LEU A 497 -8.46 3.39 -12.72
N ALA A 498 -8.18 2.34 -13.51
CA ALA A 498 -7.67 1.05 -13.03
C ALA A 498 -6.31 1.13 -12.32
N SER A 499 -5.51 2.17 -12.60
CA SER A 499 -4.18 2.40 -12.01
C SER A 499 -4.18 3.23 -10.74
N MET A 500 -5.35 3.68 -10.25
CA MET A 500 -5.46 4.52 -9.06
C MET A 500 -5.41 3.67 -7.78
N THR A 501 -4.23 3.56 -7.16
CA THR A 501 -3.96 2.61 -6.07
C THR A 501 -4.41 3.07 -4.69
N GLU A 502 -4.56 4.37 -4.45
CA GLU A 502 -4.98 4.93 -3.15
C GLU A 502 -6.50 5.07 -3.01
N MET A 503 -7.27 4.71 -4.05
CA MET A 503 -8.71 4.88 -4.07
C MET A 503 -9.41 3.87 -3.16
N GLU A 504 -10.20 4.33 -2.20
CA GLU A 504 -10.95 3.47 -1.29
C GLU A 504 -12.39 3.25 -1.78
N LEU A 505 -13.01 4.26 -2.38
CA LEU A 505 -14.42 4.22 -2.79
C LEU A 505 -14.66 4.92 -4.13
N LEU A 506 -15.22 4.15 -5.07
CA LEU A 506 -15.69 4.60 -6.37
C LEU A 506 -17.19 4.38 -6.51
N ARG A 507 -17.95 5.42 -6.85
CA ARG A 507 -19.39 5.34 -7.12
C ARG A 507 -19.71 5.64 -8.59
N LEU A 508 -20.45 4.75 -9.24
CA LEU A 508 -20.75 4.73 -10.67
C LEU A 508 -22.22 4.39 -10.98
N GLU A 509 -23.13 4.37 -9.99
CA GLU A 509 -24.55 4.05 -10.22
C GLU A 509 -25.16 5.02 -11.25
N GLY A 510 -26.10 4.58 -12.07
CA GLY A 510 -26.74 5.40 -13.09
C GLY A 510 -25.86 5.79 -14.27
N ASN A 511 -24.75 5.08 -14.52
CA ASN A 511 -23.92 5.25 -15.71
C ASN A 511 -24.18 4.13 -16.75
N PRO A 512 -24.07 4.43 -18.06
CA PRO A 512 -24.17 3.44 -19.13
C PRO A 512 -22.88 2.61 -19.27
N LEU A 513 -22.46 1.93 -18.20
CA LEU A 513 -21.23 1.16 -18.13
C LEU A 513 -21.21 0.04 -19.19
N SER A 514 -20.11 -0.06 -19.93
CA SER A 514 -19.92 -1.10 -20.94
C SER A 514 -19.74 -2.48 -20.31
N TYR A 515 -19.95 -3.53 -21.10
CA TYR A 515 -19.66 -4.91 -20.68
C TYR A 515 -18.22 -5.06 -20.17
N THR A 516 -17.25 -4.47 -20.86
CA THR A 516 -15.82 -4.51 -20.48
C THR A 516 -15.55 -3.76 -19.18
N ALA A 517 -16.19 -2.61 -18.96
CA ALA A 517 -16.11 -1.89 -17.69
C ALA A 517 -16.58 -2.78 -16.53
N ILE A 518 -17.75 -3.42 -16.68
CA ILE A 518 -18.37 -4.26 -15.63
C ILE A 518 -17.59 -5.55 -15.37
N ASN A 519 -17.13 -6.24 -16.42
CA ASN A 519 -16.59 -7.61 -16.29
C ASN A 519 -15.06 -7.68 -16.33
N THR A 520 -14.37 -6.57 -16.59
CA THR A 520 -12.91 -6.53 -16.64
C THR A 520 -12.35 -5.44 -15.73
N HIS A 521 -12.70 -4.18 -15.96
CA HIS A 521 -12.04 -3.06 -15.25
C HIS A 521 -12.51 -2.91 -13.80
N ILE A 522 -13.82 -3.03 -13.53
CA ILE A 522 -14.36 -2.99 -12.16
C ILE A 522 -13.81 -4.13 -11.29
N PRO A 523 -13.76 -5.40 -11.74
CA PRO A 523 -13.10 -6.47 -10.99
C PRO A 523 -11.63 -6.20 -10.69
N THR A 524 -10.88 -5.58 -11.62
CA THR A 524 -9.49 -5.16 -11.36
C THR A 524 -9.42 -4.11 -10.25
N LEU A 525 -10.28 -3.09 -10.29
CA LEU A 525 -10.37 -2.08 -9.22
C LEU A 525 -10.71 -2.72 -7.87
N GLN A 526 -11.66 -3.64 -7.84
CA GLN A 526 -12.05 -4.35 -6.62
C GLN A 526 -10.92 -5.24 -6.07
N ALA A 527 -10.17 -5.90 -6.95
CA ALA A 527 -8.99 -6.69 -6.57
C ALA A 527 -7.88 -5.81 -5.96
N ASN A 528 -7.80 -4.53 -6.36
CA ASN A 528 -6.91 -3.53 -5.78
C ASN A 528 -7.46 -2.92 -4.47
N GLY A 529 -8.56 -3.45 -3.91
CA GLY A 529 -9.11 -3.02 -2.63
C GLY A 529 -10.16 -1.90 -2.71
N VAL A 530 -10.39 -1.35 -3.91
CA VAL A 530 -11.37 -0.28 -4.15
C VAL A 530 -12.78 -0.81 -3.94
N GLN A 531 -13.56 -0.18 -3.07
CA GLN A 531 -14.99 -0.43 -3.00
C GLN A 531 -15.67 0.24 -4.19
N VAL A 532 -16.21 -0.54 -5.12
CA VAL A 532 -16.94 0.00 -6.28
C VAL A 532 -18.44 -0.22 -6.10
N ILE A 533 -19.21 0.86 -6.14
CA ILE A 533 -20.68 0.85 -6.12
C ILE A 533 -21.16 1.23 -7.52
N PHE A 534 -21.89 0.34 -8.17
CA PHE A 534 -22.36 0.52 -9.54
C PHE A 534 -23.65 -0.24 -9.77
N ASP A 535 -24.46 0.21 -10.72
CA ASP A 535 -25.63 -0.57 -11.15
C ASP A 535 -25.12 -1.80 -11.89
N ASN A 536 -25.50 -2.99 -11.43
CA ASN A 536 -25.28 -4.21 -12.18
C ASN A 536 -26.28 -4.29 -13.34
N VAL A 537 -26.17 -3.35 -14.28
CA VAL A 537 -26.97 -3.33 -15.50
C VAL A 537 -26.33 -4.30 -16.47
N THR A 538 -26.99 -5.43 -16.61
CA THR A 538 -26.52 -6.50 -17.46
C THR A 538 -26.93 -6.19 -18.91
N HIS A 539 -25.95 -6.02 -19.81
CA HIS A 539 -26.17 -5.64 -21.21
C HIS A 539 -25.97 -6.84 -22.14
N PRO A 540 -26.67 -6.92 -23.29
CA PRO A 540 -26.33 -7.89 -24.32
C PRO A 540 -24.87 -7.69 -24.74
N ALA A 541 -24.14 -8.79 -24.95
CA ALA A 541 -22.71 -8.74 -25.22
C ALA A 541 -22.25 -9.86 -26.17
N LEU A 542 -21.18 -9.59 -26.92
CA LEU A 542 -20.38 -10.64 -27.54
C LEU A 542 -19.22 -11.01 -26.61
N LEU A 543 -19.18 -12.26 -26.19
CA LEU A 543 -18.16 -12.83 -25.34
C LEU A 543 -17.13 -13.58 -26.18
N LYS A 544 -15.85 -13.41 -25.89
CA LYS A 544 -14.79 -14.22 -26.51
C LYS A 544 -14.73 -15.58 -25.85
N ILE A 545 -14.92 -16.66 -26.61
CA ILE A 545 -14.98 -18.02 -26.07
C ILE A 545 -13.67 -18.78 -26.31
N SER A 546 -13.14 -18.75 -27.54
CA SER A 546 -11.94 -19.52 -27.88
C SER A 546 -11.26 -19.04 -29.16
N GLY A 547 -10.06 -19.55 -29.39
CA GLY A 547 -9.30 -19.36 -30.62
C GLY A 547 -8.43 -18.11 -30.64
N ASP A 548 -8.33 -17.34 -29.57
CA ASP A 548 -7.42 -16.20 -29.54
C ASP A 548 -5.95 -16.64 -29.35
N THR A 549 -5.02 -15.74 -29.67
CA THR A 549 -3.57 -15.88 -29.46
C THR A 549 -2.97 -17.16 -30.06
N GLN A 550 -3.44 -17.58 -31.24
CA GLN A 550 -2.94 -18.78 -31.93
C GLN A 550 -1.69 -18.52 -32.75
N GLU A 551 -0.85 -19.54 -32.92
CA GLU A 551 0.38 -19.46 -33.70
C GLU A 551 0.42 -20.57 -34.75
N SER A 552 0.82 -20.25 -35.98
CA SER A 552 1.04 -21.24 -37.03
C SER A 552 1.95 -20.72 -38.13
N ALA A 553 2.32 -21.56 -39.10
CA ALA A 553 3.15 -21.13 -40.24
C ALA A 553 2.36 -20.18 -41.18
N PRO A 554 3.04 -19.29 -41.92
CA PRO A 554 2.37 -18.45 -42.92
C PRO A 554 1.56 -19.30 -43.92
N GLY A 555 0.36 -18.84 -44.27
CA GLY A 555 -0.53 -19.53 -45.22
C GLY A 555 -1.28 -20.75 -44.68
N THR A 556 -1.14 -21.13 -43.40
CA THR A 556 -1.85 -22.28 -42.83
C THR A 556 -3.19 -21.89 -42.22
N VAL A 557 -4.10 -22.86 -42.18
CA VAL A 557 -5.36 -22.76 -41.45
C VAL A 557 -5.08 -22.93 -39.96
N LEU A 558 -5.57 -22.01 -39.13
CA LEU A 558 -5.46 -22.12 -37.68
C LEU A 558 -6.19 -23.35 -37.14
N ALA A 559 -5.65 -23.95 -36.09
CA ALA A 559 -6.16 -25.20 -35.53
C ALA A 559 -7.50 -25.04 -34.80
N ALA A 560 -7.72 -23.90 -34.13
CA ALA A 560 -8.94 -23.60 -33.41
C ALA A 560 -9.73 -22.47 -34.10
N PRO A 561 -11.07 -22.56 -34.18
CA PRO A 561 -11.89 -21.46 -34.65
C PRO A 561 -11.92 -20.30 -33.64
N PHE A 562 -12.04 -19.09 -34.15
CA PHE A 562 -12.42 -17.92 -33.36
C PHE A 562 -13.90 -18.05 -33.03
N ILE A 563 -14.22 -18.23 -31.74
CA ILE A 563 -15.60 -18.40 -31.27
C ILE A 563 -15.99 -17.21 -30.41
N VAL A 564 -17.14 -16.63 -30.71
CA VAL A 564 -17.85 -15.68 -29.84
C VAL A 564 -19.20 -16.22 -29.41
N GLU A 565 -19.69 -15.78 -28.25
CA GLU A 565 -21.03 -16.06 -27.75
C GLU A 565 -21.81 -14.76 -27.61
N ALA A 566 -22.95 -14.64 -28.27
CA ALA A 566 -23.90 -13.56 -28.04
C ALA A 566 -24.80 -13.92 -26.87
N VAL A 567 -24.78 -13.10 -25.83
CA VAL A 567 -25.67 -13.22 -24.68
C VAL A 567 -26.59 -12.01 -24.59
N ASP A 568 -27.79 -12.22 -24.06
CA ASP A 568 -28.74 -11.15 -23.79
C ASP A 568 -28.34 -10.39 -22.53
N ALA A 569 -29.15 -9.38 -22.19
CA ALA A 569 -29.00 -8.64 -20.96
C ALA A 569 -28.87 -9.55 -19.73
N LYS A 570 -29.47 -10.74 -19.65
CA LYS A 570 -29.40 -11.61 -18.46
C LYS A 570 -28.29 -12.66 -18.53
N GLY A 571 -27.37 -12.54 -19.49
CA GLY A 571 -26.34 -13.56 -19.74
C GLY A 571 -26.89 -14.83 -20.39
N LYS A 572 -28.13 -14.81 -20.90
CA LYS A 572 -28.71 -15.96 -21.59
C LYS A 572 -28.30 -15.97 -23.07
N PRO A 573 -27.95 -17.12 -23.64
CA PRO A 573 -27.55 -17.18 -25.04
C PRO A 573 -28.62 -16.67 -26.02
N MET A 574 -28.20 -15.83 -26.97
CA MET A 574 -29.05 -15.29 -28.03
C MET A 574 -28.85 -16.07 -29.32
N ARG A 575 -29.86 -16.86 -29.72
CA ARG A 575 -29.86 -17.62 -30.97
C ARG A 575 -30.25 -16.75 -32.17
N GLY A 576 -29.64 -17.00 -33.33
CA GLY A 576 -30.01 -16.39 -34.62
C GLY A 576 -29.47 -14.98 -34.84
N MET A 577 -28.53 -14.53 -34.02
CA MET A 577 -27.86 -13.24 -34.15
C MET A 577 -26.79 -13.29 -35.22
N SER A 578 -26.76 -12.27 -36.10
CA SER A 578 -25.73 -12.16 -37.12
C SER A 578 -24.46 -11.55 -36.55
N VAL A 579 -23.37 -12.32 -36.55
CA VAL A 579 -22.01 -11.90 -36.21
C VAL A 579 -21.19 -11.72 -37.49
N ILE A 580 -20.53 -10.58 -37.61
CA ILE A 580 -19.63 -10.23 -38.71
C ILE A 580 -18.20 -10.34 -38.21
N PHE A 581 -17.40 -11.16 -38.89
CA PHE A 581 -15.96 -11.30 -38.68
C PHE A 581 -15.20 -10.56 -39.78
N ALA A 582 -14.21 -9.76 -39.41
CA ALA A 582 -13.39 -8.99 -40.35
C ALA A 582 -11.92 -9.08 -39.97
N VAL A 583 -11.06 -9.41 -40.94
CA VAL A 583 -9.61 -9.28 -40.80
C VAL A 583 -9.26 -7.79 -40.78
N THR A 584 -8.59 -7.34 -39.73
CA THR A 584 -8.19 -5.94 -39.54
C THR A 584 -6.69 -5.70 -39.69
N ALA A 585 -5.85 -6.75 -39.56
CA ALA A 585 -4.41 -6.68 -39.82
C ALA A 585 -3.82 -8.08 -40.15
N GLY A 586 -2.63 -8.12 -40.76
CA GLY A 586 -1.88 -9.35 -41.11
C GLY A 586 -2.33 -10.04 -42.41
N GLY A 587 -3.56 -9.79 -42.86
CA GLY A 587 -4.12 -10.45 -44.06
C GLY A 587 -4.70 -11.83 -43.74
N GLY A 588 -4.74 -12.72 -44.73
CA GLY A 588 -5.33 -14.05 -44.58
C GLY A 588 -6.81 -14.12 -44.98
N GLN A 589 -7.38 -15.32 -44.88
CA GLN A 589 -8.73 -15.61 -45.35
C GLN A 589 -9.59 -16.26 -44.26
N LEU A 590 -10.78 -15.71 -44.03
CA LEU A 590 -11.77 -16.29 -43.12
C LEU A 590 -12.60 -17.35 -43.83
N SER A 591 -12.86 -18.47 -43.17
CA SER A 591 -13.79 -19.51 -43.68
C SER A 591 -15.21 -18.96 -43.83
N THR A 592 -15.60 -18.01 -42.98
CA THR A 592 -16.78 -17.17 -43.17
C THR A 592 -16.58 -15.78 -42.58
N THR A 593 -17.06 -14.74 -43.28
CA THR A 593 -17.10 -13.36 -42.77
C THR A 593 -18.40 -13.03 -42.04
N LYS A 594 -19.41 -13.91 -42.11
CA LYS A 594 -20.71 -13.74 -41.46
C LYS A 594 -21.22 -15.08 -40.94
N ALA A 595 -21.49 -15.17 -39.65
CA ALA A 595 -22.04 -16.36 -39.01
C ALA A 595 -23.25 -16.01 -38.14
N THR A 596 -24.21 -16.91 -38.08
CA THR A 596 -25.38 -16.78 -37.20
C THR A 596 -25.16 -17.59 -35.91
N THR A 597 -25.56 -17.03 -34.77
CA THR A 597 -25.40 -17.70 -33.48
C THR A 597 -26.33 -18.91 -33.34
N ASP A 598 -25.80 -20.00 -32.76
CA ASP A 598 -26.52 -21.25 -32.56
C ASP A 598 -27.44 -21.25 -31.30
N ALA A 599 -27.96 -22.41 -30.89
CA ALA A 599 -28.81 -22.53 -29.70
C ALA A 599 -28.10 -22.19 -28.39
N THR A 600 -26.77 -22.24 -28.38
CA THR A 600 -25.91 -21.83 -27.27
C THR A 600 -25.38 -20.41 -27.47
N GLY A 601 -25.92 -19.65 -28.42
CA GLY A 601 -25.53 -18.26 -28.68
C GLY A 601 -24.18 -18.12 -29.38
N LYS A 602 -23.56 -19.21 -29.84
CA LYS A 602 -22.19 -19.20 -30.37
C LYS A 602 -22.15 -19.00 -31.88
N ALA A 603 -21.24 -18.17 -32.35
CA ALA A 603 -20.87 -17.99 -33.75
C ALA A 603 -19.36 -18.11 -33.90
N GLN A 604 -18.91 -18.67 -35.02
CA GLN A 604 -17.50 -18.98 -35.20
C GLN A 604 -17.02 -18.76 -36.63
N THR A 605 -15.71 -18.54 -36.76
CA THR A 605 -14.99 -18.53 -38.05
C THR A 605 -13.60 -19.13 -37.86
N LEU A 606 -12.97 -19.55 -38.95
CA LEU A 606 -11.60 -20.07 -38.96
C LEU A 606 -10.73 -19.14 -39.82
N LEU A 607 -9.58 -18.74 -39.30
CA LEU A 607 -8.63 -17.92 -40.04
C LEU A 607 -7.58 -18.82 -40.71
N THR A 608 -7.36 -18.61 -42.00
CA THR A 608 -6.14 -18.99 -42.70
C THR A 608 -5.18 -17.81 -42.65
N LEU A 609 -4.00 -17.99 -42.07
CA LEU A 609 -3.01 -16.92 -41.92
C LEU A 609 -2.55 -16.41 -43.28
N GLY A 610 -2.18 -15.14 -43.35
CA GLY A 610 -1.52 -14.54 -44.50
C GLY A 610 -0.17 -15.19 -44.79
N GLY A 611 0.32 -15.04 -46.03
CA GLY A 611 1.57 -15.67 -46.48
C GLY A 611 2.85 -15.02 -45.95
N VAL A 612 2.76 -14.06 -45.02
CA VAL A 612 3.90 -13.34 -44.45
C VAL A 612 3.91 -13.52 -42.94
N PRO A 613 5.07 -13.79 -42.30
CA PRO A 613 5.20 -13.80 -40.85
C PRO A 613 4.74 -12.49 -40.20
N GLY A 614 4.10 -12.59 -39.02
CA GLY A 614 3.65 -11.44 -38.26
C GLY A 614 2.26 -11.59 -37.63
N LYS A 615 1.85 -10.54 -36.92
CA LYS A 615 0.58 -10.50 -36.19
C LYS A 615 -0.61 -10.31 -37.14
N HIS A 616 -1.61 -11.16 -36.96
CA HIS A 616 -2.90 -11.13 -37.63
C HIS A 616 -3.98 -10.76 -36.61
N THR A 617 -4.92 -9.91 -37.00
CA THR A 617 -6.02 -9.51 -36.12
C THR A 617 -7.36 -9.64 -36.82
N VAL A 618 -8.35 -10.17 -36.12
CA VAL A 618 -9.73 -10.34 -36.60
C VAL A 618 -10.69 -9.79 -35.58
N THR A 619 -11.63 -8.94 -35.99
CA THR A 619 -12.70 -8.42 -35.14
C THR A 619 -14.01 -9.15 -35.41
N ALA A 620 -14.77 -9.43 -34.36
CA ALA A 620 -16.15 -9.91 -34.41
C ALA A 620 -17.11 -8.84 -33.86
N THR A 621 -18.18 -8.56 -34.61
CA THR A 621 -19.20 -7.56 -34.24
C THR A 621 -20.60 -8.09 -34.53
N ALA A 622 -21.62 -7.63 -33.80
CA ALA A 622 -23.02 -7.97 -34.07
C ALA A 622 -23.86 -6.69 -34.14
N THR A 623 -24.60 -6.49 -35.23
CA THR A 623 -25.33 -5.25 -35.50
C THR A 623 -26.35 -4.90 -34.42
N ALA A 624 -26.97 -5.91 -33.81
CA ALA A 624 -27.94 -5.74 -32.73
C ALA A 624 -27.33 -5.69 -31.31
N ILE A 625 -25.99 -5.79 -31.20
CA ILE A 625 -25.22 -5.58 -29.97
C ILE A 625 -24.24 -4.42 -30.23
N THR A 626 -24.80 -3.21 -30.32
CA THR A 626 -24.03 -2.00 -30.63
C THR A 626 -22.92 -1.75 -29.61
N LYS A 627 -21.72 -1.36 -30.09
CA LYS A 627 -20.50 -1.10 -29.31
C LYS A 627 -19.81 -2.32 -28.68
N SER A 628 -20.25 -3.55 -28.95
CA SER A 628 -19.51 -4.77 -28.56
C SER A 628 -18.64 -5.27 -29.73
N VAL A 629 -17.33 -5.09 -29.61
CA VAL A 629 -16.33 -5.57 -30.57
C VAL A 629 -15.38 -6.53 -29.86
N VAL A 630 -15.30 -7.77 -30.34
CA VAL A 630 -14.35 -8.76 -29.84
C VAL A 630 -13.18 -8.85 -30.82
N THR A 631 -11.95 -8.69 -30.34
CA THR A 631 -10.75 -8.81 -31.18
C THR A 631 -10.01 -10.10 -30.89
N PHE A 632 -9.75 -10.89 -31.92
CA PHE A 632 -8.87 -12.07 -31.90
C PHE A 632 -7.53 -11.70 -32.53
N THR A 633 -6.48 -12.38 -32.08
CA THR A 633 -5.11 -12.25 -32.52
C THR A 633 -4.55 -13.62 -32.88
N ALA A 634 -3.70 -13.67 -33.89
CA ALA A 634 -2.89 -14.83 -34.22
C ALA A 634 -1.53 -14.38 -34.75
N ILE A 635 -0.51 -15.24 -34.71
CA ILE A 635 0.84 -14.93 -35.17
C ILE A 635 1.25 -15.97 -36.22
N ALA A 636 1.62 -15.49 -37.41
CA ALA A 636 2.32 -16.30 -38.39
C ALA A 636 3.81 -16.33 -38.04
N ILE A 637 4.34 -17.51 -37.72
CA ILE A 637 5.74 -17.70 -37.32
C ILE A 637 6.44 -18.55 -38.39
N GLU A 638 7.60 -18.06 -38.85
CA GLU A 638 8.49 -18.83 -39.71
C GLU A 638 9.19 -19.91 -38.85
N LYS A 639 8.83 -21.19 -39.02
CA LYS A 639 9.49 -22.29 -38.29
C LYS A 639 10.80 -22.68 -38.97
N PRO A 640 11.94 -22.77 -38.24
CA PRO A 640 13.19 -23.32 -38.78
C PRO A 640 13.13 -24.86 -38.90
N ALA A 641 14.04 -25.43 -39.68
CA ALA A 641 14.11 -26.87 -39.93
C ALA A 641 14.36 -27.68 -38.63
N ARG A 642 13.65 -28.80 -38.48
CA ARG A 642 13.69 -29.73 -37.33
C ARG A 642 15.12 -30.25 -37.10
N SER A 643 15.63 -30.12 -35.88
CA SER A 643 16.90 -30.72 -35.44
C SER A 643 16.70 -32.20 -35.10
N ALA A 644 17.73 -33.04 -35.25
CA ALA A 644 17.62 -34.49 -35.01
C ALA A 644 17.35 -34.83 -33.53
N GLU A 645 17.65 -33.89 -32.65
CA GLU A 645 17.48 -33.96 -31.19
C GLU A 645 16.04 -33.65 -30.74
N ASP A 646 15.20 -33.07 -31.60
CA ASP A 646 13.76 -32.86 -31.39
C ASP A 646 12.98 -34.12 -31.85
N VAL A 647 13.13 -35.18 -31.07
CA VAL A 647 12.60 -36.51 -31.40
C VAL A 647 11.08 -36.57 -31.29
N ASN A 648 10.44 -35.70 -30.49
CA ASN A 648 8.98 -35.62 -30.39
C ASN A 648 8.34 -34.68 -31.45
N GLY A 649 9.15 -33.84 -32.13
CA GLY A 649 8.74 -32.98 -33.22
C GLY A 649 7.93 -31.75 -32.77
N ASP A 650 8.03 -31.36 -31.50
CA ASP A 650 7.32 -30.20 -30.94
C ASP A 650 8.00 -28.87 -31.28
N GLY A 651 9.22 -28.91 -31.83
CA GLY A 651 10.03 -27.77 -32.22
C GLY A 651 10.91 -27.20 -31.10
N VAL A 652 10.98 -27.87 -29.94
CA VAL A 652 11.74 -27.45 -28.76
C VAL A 652 12.43 -28.66 -28.14
N VAL A 653 13.76 -28.78 -28.29
CA VAL A 653 14.50 -29.85 -27.60
C VAL A 653 14.44 -29.65 -26.08
N ASN A 654 13.69 -30.51 -25.39
CA ASN A 654 13.42 -30.42 -23.97
C ASN A 654 13.30 -31.78 -23.27
N ILE A 655 12.90 -31.79 -21.99
CA ILE A 655 12.81 -33.01 -21.17
C ILE A 655 11.87 -34.07 -21.77
N GLN A 656 10.91 -33.67 -22.60
CA GLN A 656 10.02 -34.59 -23.29
C GLN A 656 10.78 -35.45 -24.31
N ASP A 657 11.70 -34.86 -25.08
CA ASP A 657 12.57 -35.58 -26.02
C ASP A 657 13.43 -36.61 -25.31
N LEU A 658 14.01 -36.25 -24.16
CA LEU A 658 14.78 -37.19 -23.34
C LEU A 658 13.96 -38.40 -22.90
N VAL A 659 12.70 -38.17 -22.54
CA VAL A 659 11.81 -39.24 -22.09
C VAL A 659 11.41 -40.14 -23.27
N VAL A 660 11.26 -39.58 -24.48
CA VAL A 660 11.06 -40.37 -25.69
C VAL A 660 12.27 -41.27 -25.96
N VAL A 661 13.50 -40.71 -25.90
CA VAL A 661 14.72 -41.53 -26.06
C VAL A 661 14.85 -42.60 -24.99
N SER A 662 14.63 -42.26 -23.71
CA SER A 662 14.80 -43.22 -22.62
C SER A 662 13.81 -44.39 -22.68
N SER A 663 12.61 -44.16 -23.20
CA SER A 663 11.58 -45.19 -23.36
C SER A 663 11.89 -46.23 -24.47
N HIS A 664 12.87 -45.94 -25.34
CA HIS A 664 13.28 -46.78 -26.47
C HIS A 664 14.70 -47.38 -26.30
N LEU A 665 15.33 -47.23 -25.13
CA LEU A 665 16.64 -47.80 -24.86
C LEU A 665 16.71 -49.32 -25.12
N GLY A 666 17.75 -49.74 -25.84
CA GLY A 666 17.97 -51.13 -26.23
C GLY A 666 17.28 -51.56 -27.52
N GLN A 667 16.57 -50.66 -28.20
CA GLN A 667 16.06 -50.91 -29.55
C GLN A 667 17.20 -50.82 -30.58
N THR A 668 17.07 -51.61 -31.65
CA THR A 668 18.08 -51.70 -32.73
C THR A 668 17.40 -51.46 -34.09
N GLY A 669 18.14 -50.89 -35.04
CA GLY A 669 17.65 -50.47 -36.36
C GLY A 669 17.40 -48.96 -36.46
N GLN A 670 17.34 -48.43 -37.69
CA GLN A 670 17.10 -46.99 -37.91
C GLN A 670 15.72 -46.58 -37.37
N ASN A 671 15.70 -45.70 -36.38
CA ASN A 671 14.50 -45.11 -35.80
C ASN A 671 14.73 -43.62 -35.51
N GLU A 672 13.66 -42.84 -35.44
CA GLU A 672 13.71 -41.37 -35.21
C GLU A 672 14.30 -40.98 -33.83
N VAL A 673 14.64 -41.97 -33.02
CA VAL A 673 15.08 -41.87 -31.63
C VAL A 673 16.58 -42.20 -31.47
N ASP A 674 17.18 -42.79 -32.50
CA ASP A 674 18.64 -42.95 -32.68
C ASP A 674 19.20 -41.65 -33.26
N VAL A 675 19.50 -40.72 -32.37
CA VAL A 675 19.90 -39.35 -32.70
C VAL A 675 21.33 -39.32 -33.27
N ASN A 676 22.16 -40.30 -32.92
CA ASN A 676 23.55 -40.38 -33.37
C ASN A 676 23.73 -41.22 -34.67
N GLY A 677 22.74 -42.04 -35.04
CA GLY A 677 22.69 -42.82 -36.26
C GLY A 677 23.54 -44.11 -36.23
N ASP A 678 23.92 -44.62 -35.05
CA ASP A 678 24.71 -45.84 -34.89
C ASP A 678 23.88 -47.13 -34.98
N GLY A 679 22.56 -47.01 -35.09
CA GLY A 679 21.61 -48.11 -35.21
C GLY A 679 21.23 -48.77 -33.89
N VAL A 680 21.60 -48.19 -32.74
CA VAL A 680 21.29 -48.71 -31.40
C VAL A 680 20.91 -47.56 -30.45
N VAL A 681 19.64 -47.50 -30.04
CA VAL A 681 19.21 -46.50 -29.04
C VAL A 681 19.83 -46.80 -27.68
N ASN A 682 20.79 -45.99 -27.27
CA ASN A 682 21.58 -46.20 -26.07
C ASN A 682 21.79 -44.89 -25.29
N ILE A 683 22.66 -44.93 -24.28
CA ILE A 683 22.90 -43.77 -23.43
C ILE A 683 23.53 -42.59 -24.20
N GLN A 684 24.16 -42.84 -25.35
CA GLN A 684 24.75 -41.81 -26.20
C GLN A 684 23.68 -40.94 -26.86
N ASP A 685 22.54 -41.50 -27.27
CA ASP A 685 21.40 -40.75 -27.82
C ASP A 685 20.76 -39.85 -26.77
N LEU A 686 20.64 -40.36 -25.54
CA LEU A 686 20.18 -39.56 -24.39
C LEU A 686 21.10 -38.38 -24.11
N VAL A 687 22.42 -38.58 -24.24
CA VAL A 687 23.40 -37.53 -24.03
C VAL A 687 23.30 -36.45 -25.10
N LEU A 688 23.08 -36.82 -26.37
CA LEU A 688 22.91 -35.84 -27.45
C LEU A 688 21.66 -34.97 -27.28
N VAL A 689 20.53 -35.57 -26.92
CA VAL A 689 19.30 -34.82 -26.65
C VAL A 689 19.47 -33.92 -25.43
N ALA A 690 20.10 -34.40 -24.35
CA ALA A 690 20.37 -33.58 -23.17
C ALA A 690 21.32 -32.41 -23.48
N ALA A 691 22.32 -32.64 -24.35
CA ALA A 691 23.29 -31.63 -24.74
C ALA A 691 22.68 -30.48 -25.55
N ALA A 692 21.58 -30.74 -26.26
CA ALA A 692 20.86 -29.75 -27.06
C ALA A 692 19.84 -28.91 -26.27
N PHE A 693 19.78 -29.06 -24.94
CA PHE A 693 18.86 -28.29 -24.09
C PHE A 693 19.26 -26.81 -24.05
N GLY A 694 18.34 -25.95 -24.50
CA GLY A 694 18.48 -24.51 -24.39
C GLY A 694 19.16 -23.82 -25.58
N GLU A 695 19.40 -24.49 -26.70
CA GLU A 695 19.87 -23.83 -27.94
C GLU A 695 18.72 -23.15 -28.70
N GLY A 696 18.13 -22.12 -28.08
CA GLY A 696 17.35 -21.10 -28.76
C GLY A 696 18.24 -19.95 -29.19
N ALA A 697 18.74 -19.98 -30.43
CA ALA A 697 19.38 -18.89 -31.17
C ALA A 697 20.74 -18.33 -30.65
N ALA A 698 21.85 -18.99 -30.94
CA ALA A 698 23.15 -18.41 -31.38
C ALA A 698 24.22 -19.50 -31.61
N SER A 699 25.13 -19.25 -32.56
CA SER A 699 26.27 -20.07 -33.03
C SER A 699 26.95 -21.04 -32.03
N PRO A 700 27.44 -22.21 -32.47
CA PRO A 700 27.91 -23.29 -31.59
C PRO A 700 29.19 -22.90 -30.87
N SER A 701 29.11 -22.68 -29.55
CA SER A 701 30.29 -22.41 -28.72
C SER A 701 30.71 -23.66 -27.95
N LEU A 702 31.72 -24.37 -28.46
CA LEU A 702 32.79 -25.12 -27.76
C LEU A 702 32.49 -25.96 -26.49
N HIS A 703 31.24 -26.19 -26.08
CA HIS A 703 30.86 -26.96 -24.89
C HIS A 703 30.46 -28.41 -25.21
N ALA A 704 30.12 -28.72 -26.47
CA ALA A 704 29.73 -30.06 -26.89
C ALA A 704 30.85 -31.12 -26.74
N LEU A 705 32.12 -30.71 -26.60
CA LEU A 705 33.26 -31.62 -26.48
C LEU A 705 33.62 -32.03 -25.04
N LYS A 706 32.80 -31.66 -24.04
CA LYS A 706 33.02 -32.07 -22.63
C LYS A 706 31.93 -33.01 -22.08
N ILE A 707 30.90 -33.34 -22.85
CA ILE A 707 29.80 -34.23 -22.44
C ILE A 707 30.06 -35.67 -22.92
N LEU A 708 31.30 -36.14 -22.79
CA LEU A 708 31.65 -37.57 -22.87
C LEU A 708 31.92 -38.18 -21.47
N GLU A 709 31.66 -37.41 -20.40
CA GLU A 709 31.59 -37.93 -19.03
C GLU A 709 30.11 -38.01 -18.62
N GLY A 710 29.62 -39.23 -18.42
CA GLY A 710 28.19 -39.56 -18.34
C GLY A 710 27.37 -38.82 -17.28
N ILE A 711 26.04 -38.80 -17.50
CA ILE A 711 25.01 -38.18 -16.64
C ILE A 711 25.28 -38.44 -15.15
N THR A 712 25.37 -37.38 -14.34
CA THR A 712 25.56 -37.52 -12.90
C THR A 712 24.25 -37.85 -12.16
N VAL A 713 24.35 -38.49 -10.99
CA VAL A 713 23.20 -38.78 -10.09
C VAL A 713 22.34 -37.53 -9.84
N ALA A 714 22.97 -36.36 -9.69
CA ALA A 714 22.27 -35.11 -9.40
C ALA A 714 21.54 -34.54 -10.62
N GLU A 715 22.10 -34.67 -11.82
CA GLU A 715 21.44 -34.29 -13.07
C GLU A 715 20.25 -35.20 -13.32
N LEU A 716 20.44 -36.52 -13.20
CA LEU A 716 19.37 -37.51 -13.36
C LEU A 716 18.22 -37.29 -12.36
N GLN A 717 18.53 -36.97 -11.10
CA GLN A 717 17.53 -36.59 -10.08
C GLN A 717 16.76 -35.31 -10.43
N ARG A 718 17.46 -34.28 -10.95
CA ARG A 718 16.80 -33.03 -11.37
C ARG A 718 15.88 -33.27 -12.57
N LEU A 719 16.34 -34.04 -13.56
CA LEU A 719 15.56 -34.40 -14.75
C LEU A 719 14.32 -35.21 -14.36
N LEU A 720 14.46 -36.17 -13.44
CA LEU A 720 13.34 -36.95 -12.88
C LEU A 720 12.34 -36.10 -12.11
N MET A 721 12.81 -35.14 -11.30
CA MET A 721 11.94 -34.21 -10.60
C MET A 721 11.19 -33.28 -11.56
N ALA A 722 11.83 -32.84 -12.64
CA ALA A 722 11.19 -32.04 -13.68
C ALA A 722 10.13 -32.85 -14.45
N ALA A 723 10.47 -34.07 -14.89
CA ALA A 723 9.56 -34.95 -15.62
C ALA A 723 8.29 -35.30 -14.80
N ARG A 724 8.43 -35.54 -13.49
CA ARG A 724 7.29 -35.84 -12.59
C ARG A 724 6.33 -34.67 -12.40
N LYS A 725 6.80 -33.42 -12.52
CA LYS A 725 5.95 -32.23 -12.37
C LYS A 725 5.10 -31.92 -13.62
N MET A 726 5.37 -32.59 -14.74
CA MET A 726 4.71 -32.29 -16.01
C MET A 726 3.34 -32.97 -16.20
N SER A 727 2.79 -33.67 -15.20
CA SER A 727 1.46 -34.31 -15.28
C SER A 727 1.23 -35.12 -16.58
N LEU A 728 2.24 -35.88 -17.00
CA LEU A 728 2.19 -36.71 -18.22
C LEU A 728 1.36 -37.97 -17.96
N THR A 729 0.27 -38.17 -18.70
CA THR A 729 -0.59 -39.38 -18.63
C THR A 729 -0.26 -40.41 -19.70
N ASP A 730 0.65 -40.08 -20.62
CA ASP A 730 0.99 -40.92 -21.76
C ASP A 730 1.88 -42.11 -21.34
N PRO A 731 1.51 -43.36 -21.73
CA PRO A 731 2.23 -44.57 -21.36
C PRO A 731 3.71 -44.61 -21.78
N VAL A 732 4.08 -43.97 -22.89
CA VAL A 732 5.47 -43.88 -23.39
C VAL A 732 6.30 -43.06 -22.41
N TYR A 733 5.76 -41.94 -21.95
CA TYR A 733 6.46 -41.05 -21.02
C TYR A 733 6.58 -41.65 -19.62
N LEU A 734 5.54 -42.34 -19.14
CA LEU A 734 5.59 -43.07 -17.87
C LEU A 734 6.63 -44.20 -17.90
N ARG A 735 6.77 -44.89 -19.04
CA ARG A 735 7.82 -45.91 -19.23
C ARG A 735 9.21 -45.28 -19.23
N GLY A 736 9.42 -44.17 -19.95
CA GLY A 736 10.70 -43.47 -19.98
C GLY A 736 11.14 -42.96 -18.60
N ILE A 737 10.20 -42.48 -17.78
CA ILE A 737 10.46 -42.11 -16.38
C ILE A 737 10.91 -43.33 -15.56
N ALA A 738 10.23 -44.47 -15.68
CA ALA A 738 10.59 -45.69 -14.96
C ALA A 738 12.00 -46.21 -15.33
N VAL A 739 12.41 -46.08 -16.59
CA VAL A 739 13.76 -46.46 -17.04
C VAL A 739 14.83 -45.52 -16.47
N LEU A 740 14.56 -44.21 -16.42
CA LEU A 740 15.46 -43.23 -15.78
C LEU A 740 15.59 -43.48 -14.26
N GLU A 741 14.53 -43.94 -13.60
CA GLU A 741 14.57 -44.33 -12.18
C GLU A 741 15.46 -45.55 -11.92
N GLN A 742 15.41 -46.56 -12.80
CA GLN A 742 16.26 -47.74 -12.71
C GLN A 742 17.74 -47.39 -12.91
N LEU A 743 18.04 -46.51 -13.88
CA LEU A 743 19.40 -45.99 -14.09
C LEU A 743 19.90 -45.20 -12.88
N LEU A 744 19.04 -44.39 -12.25
CA LEU A 744 19.39 -43.65 -11.04
C LEU A 744 19.73 -44.57 -9.88
N ALA A 745 18.99 -45.65 -9.70
CA ALA A 745 19.23 -46.64 -8.65
C ALA A 745 20.60 -47.33 -8.78
N LEU A 746 21.12 -47.49 -9.99
CA LEU A 746 22.44 -48.09 -10.25
C LEU A 746 23.61 -47.14 -9.95
N LEU A 747 23.38 -45.83 -9.89
CA LEU A 747 24.41 -44.80 -9.76
C LEU A 747 24.58 -44.27 -8.31
N LEU A 748 23.75 -44.72 -7.35
CA LEU A 748 23.83 -44.27 -5.96
C LEU A 748 25.05 -44.86 -5.22
N PRO A 749 25.75 -44.07 -4.38
CA PRO A 749 26.88 -44.58 -3.57
C PRO A 749 26.40 -45.65 -2.59
N ARG A 750 27.05 -46.82 -2.60
CA ARG A 750 26.73 -47.91 -1.67
C ARG A 750 27.32 -47.72 -0.27
N GLU A 751 28.37 -46.90 -0.16
CA GLU A 751 29.07 -46.64 1.11
C GLU A 751 29.35 -45.14 1.32
N THR A 752 29.23 -44.69 2.56
CA THR A 752 29.65 -43.35 3.00
C THR A 752 31.17 -43.32 3.08
N ALA A 753 31.83 -42.33 2.48
CA ALA A 753 33.29 -42.23 2.47
C ALA A 753 33.80 -40.79 2.42
N LEU A 754 34.93 -40.53 3.10
CA LEU A 754 35.69 -39.29 2.99
C LEU A 754 36.81 -39.43 1.95
N LEU A 755 36.88 -38.50 1.01
CA LEU A 755 37.78 -38.57 -0.15
C LEU A 755 39.00 -37.64 0.02
N ALA A 756 39.99 -37.80 -0.85
CA ALA A 756 41.23 -37.02 -0.80
C ALA A 756 40.94 -35.57 -1.19
N ASN A 757 41.44 -34.60 -0.41
CA ASN A 757 41.30 -33.19 -0.75
C ASN A 757 42.08 -32.86 -2.03
N TYR A 758 41.64 -31.84 -2.76
CA TYR A 758 42.33 -31.34 -3.95
C TYR A 758 42.30 -29.80 -4.03
N PRO A 759 43.40 -29.14 -4.46
CA PRO A 759 44.73 -29.73 -4.61
C PRO A 759 45.32 -30.22 -3.27
N ASN A 760 46.33 -31.10 -3.30
CA ASN A 760 47.07 -31.54 -2.10
C ASN A 760 48.53 -31.89 -2.49
N PRO A 761 49.56 -31.14 -2.07
CA PRO A 761 49.49 -29.95 -1.21
C PRO A 761 48.74 -28.78 -1.85
N PHE A 762 48.20 -27.89 -1.02
CA PHE A 762 47.48 -26.71 -1.47
C PHE A 762 47.96 -25.40 -0.86
N ASN A 763 47.69 -24.31 -1.57
CA ASN A 763 47.88 -22.92 -1.17
C ASN A 763 47.11 -22.01 -2.16
N PRO A 764 46.16 -21.16 -1.73
CA PRO A 764 45.70 -20.94 -0.35
C PRO A 764 44.55 -21.87 0.09
N GLU A 765 43.84 -22.50 -0.85
CA GLU A 765 42.54 -23.14 -0.62
C GLU A 765 42.45 -24.60 -1.13
N THR A 766 41.50 -25.37 -0.60
CA THR A 766 41.29 -26.79 -0.95
C THR A 766 39.81 -27.17 -0.93
N TRP A 767 39.46 -28.16 -1.75
CA TRP A 767 38.17 -28.85 -1.72
C TRP A 767 38.33 -30.21 -1.08
N ILE A 768 37.40 -30.58 -0.21
CA ILE A 768 37.40 -31.81 0.58
C ILE A 768 36.18 -32.64 0.14
N PRO A 769 36.36 -33.57 -0.80
CA PRO A 769 35.27 -34.35 -1.35
C PRO A 769 34.84 -35.47 -0.39
N TYR A 770 33.56 -35.85 -0.46
CA TYR A 770 33.00 -36.97 0.30
C TYR A 770 31.81 -37.59 -0.44
N GLN A 771 31.31 -38.72 0.01
CA GLN A 771 30.06 -39.32 -0.47
C GLN A 771 29.27 -39.90 0.70
N LEU A 772 27.95 -39.92 0.56
CA LEU A 772 27.02 -40.45 1.55
C LEU A 772 26.21 -41.59 0.93
N ALA A 773 26.16 -42.74 1.61
CA ALA A 773 25.25 -43.84 1.28
C ALA A 773 23.86 -43.69 1.87
N ASN A 774 23.71 -42.85 2.91
CA ASN A 774 22.44 -42.50 3.53
C ASN A 774 22.42 -41.00 3.83
N PRO A 775 21.24 -40.34 3.83
CA PRO A 775 21.11 -38.97 4.29
C PRO A 775 21.59 -38.82 5.74
N ALA A 776 22.35 -37.77 6.06
CA ALA A 776 22.86 -37.51 7.41
C ALA A 776 23.25 -36.04 7.62
N ASP A 777 23.30 -35.60 8.88
CA ASP A 777 23.92 -34.33 9.24
C ASP A 777 25.45 -34.43 9.19
N VAL A 778 26.08 -33.57 8.39
CA VAL A 778 27.51 -33.67 8.10
C VAL A 778 28.29 -32.52 8.75
N THR A 779 29.32 -32.88 9.50
CA THR A 779 30.28 -31.94 10.08
C THR A 779 31.70 -32.32 9.66
N LEU A 780 32.49 -31.33 9.21
CA LEU A 780 33.91 -31.50 8.94
C LEU A 780 34.75 -30.72 9.96
N ARG A 781 35.67 -31.38 10.65
CA ARG A 781 36.58 -30.75 11.62
C ARG A 781 38.02 -30.83 11.14
N ILE A 782 38.72 -29.71 11.22
CA ILE A 782 40.13 -29.59 10.80
C ILE A 782 40.98 -29.41 12.03
N HIS A 783 42.03 -30.22 12.16
CA HIS A 783 42.94 -30.23 13.29
C HIS A 783 44.40 -30.04 12.84
N ALA A 784 45.21 -29.41 13.68
CA ALA A 784 46.66 -29.34 13.50
C ALA A 784 47.33 -30.66 13.93
N VAL A 785 48.64 -30.81 13.68
CA VAL A 785 49.41 -32.02 14.02
C VAL A 785 49.40 -32.35 15.51
N ASP A 786 49.29 -31.33 16.38
CA ASP A 786 49.21 -31.49 17.84
C ASP A 786 47.80 -31.87 18.33
N GLY A 787 46.84 -32.04 17.43
CA GLY A 787 45.45 -32.37 17.74
C GLY A 787 44.56 -31.18 18.08
N SER A 788 45.09 -29.95 18.09
CA SER A 788 44.29 -28.74 18.31
C SER A 788 43.28 -28.53 17.17
N LEU A 789 42.05 -28.16 17.54
CA LEU A 789 40.98 -27.85 16.57
C LEU A 789 41.26 -26.49 15.91
N VAL A 790 41.32 -26.49 14.59
CA VAL A 790 41.63 -25.33 13.76
C VAL A 790 40.36 -24.70 13.21
N ARG A 791 39.42 -25.53 12.71
CA ARG A 791 38.15 -25.08 12.14
C ARG A 791 37.10 -26.19 12.12
N THR A 792 35.86 -25.82 12.38
CA THR A 792 34.66 -26.65 12.19
C THR A 792 33.83 -26.10 11.03
N LEU A 793 33.46 -26.98 10.10
CA LEU A 793 32.56 -26.68 8.99
C LEU A 793 31.29 -27.51 9.16
N SER A 794 30.24 -26.87 9.71
CA SER A 794 28.91 -27.47 9.87
C SER A 794 28.16 -27.41 8.54
N LEU A 795 28.07 -28.52 7.83
CA LEU A 795 27.45 -28.59 6.49
C LEU A 795 25.94 -28.85 6.57
N GLY A 796 25.44 -29.22 7.75
CA GLY A 796 24.04 -29.54 8.02
C GLY A 796 23.58 -30.82 7.34
N HIS A 797 22.27 -30.99 7.23
CA HIS A 797 21.67 -32.19 6.66
C HIS A 797 21.98 -32.31 5.16
N LYS A 798 22.52 -33.45 4.75
CA LYS A 798 22.89 -33.77 3.37
C LYS A 798 22.20 -35.06 2.94
N ALA A 799 21.62 -35.04 1.75
CA ALA A 799 21.02 -36.23 1.14
C ALA A 799 22.08 -37.24 0.65
N ILE A 800 21.66 -38.47 0.38
CA ILE A 800 22.47 -39.51 -0.29
C ILE A 800 23.10 -38.96 -1.59
N GLY A 801 24.38 -39.25 -1.84
CA GLY A 801 25.04 -38.85 -3.08
C GLY A 801 26.54 -38.56 -2.95
N THR A 802 27.16 -38.25 -4.10
CA THR A 802 28.59 -37.89 -4.21
C THR A 802 28.80 -36.38 -4.18
N TYR A 803 29.77 -35.91 -3.40
CA TYR A 803 30.11 -34.49 -3.19
C TYR A 803 31.58 -34.26 -3.59
N GLN A 804 31.89 -34.48 -4.88
CA GLN A 804 33.28 -34.48 -5.38
C GLN A 804 33.68 -33.23 -6.18
N SER A 805 32.73 -32.61 -6.87
CA SER A 805 32.98 -31.41 -7.69
C SER A 805 33.25 -30.17 -6.82
N ARG A 806 33.92 -29.15 -7.38
CA ARG A 806 34.19 -27.89 -6.66
C ARG A 806 32.93 -27.19 -6.13
N SER A 807 31.81 -27.37 -6.82
CA SER A 807 30.50 -26.82 -6.46
C SER A 807 29.79 -27.59 -5.34
N ARG A 808 30.26 -28.79 -4.97
CA ARG A 808 29.60 -29.67 -4.01
C ARG A 808 30.49 -30.16 -2.86
N ALA A 809 31.80 -30.28 -3.11
CA ALA A 809 32.78 -30.65 -2.10
C ALA A 809 32.92 -29.55 -1.05
N THR A 810 33.33 -29.92 0.16
CA THR A 810 33.51 -28.97 1.25
C THR A 810 34.71 -28.08 0.97
N TYR A 811 34.50 -26.78 0.99
CA TYR A 811 35.55 -25.80 0.72
C TYR A 811 36.24 -25.36 2.02
N TRP A 812 37.58 -25.29 2.00
CA TRP A 812 38.36 -24.65 3.04
C TRP A 812 39.38 -23.68 2.45
N ASP A 813 39.36 -22.44 2.94
CA ASP A 813 40.17 -21.29 2.53
C ASP A 813 41.54 -21.20 3.24
N GLY A 814 41.92 -22.23 4.01
CA GLY A 814 43.16 -22.22 4.79
C GLY A 814 43.15 -21.27 6.00
N LYS A 815 41.98 -20.89 6.54
CA LYS A 815 41.84 -20.05 7.74
C LYS A 815 41.29 -20.80 8.96
N ASN A 816 41.60 -20.34 10.17
CA ASN A 816 41.04 -20.84 11.42
C ASN A 816 39.62 -20.31 11.70
N GLU A 817 39.01 -20.67 12.82
CA GLU A 817 37.68 -20.20 13.29
C GLU A 817 37.52 -18.67 13.26
N VAL A 818 38.56 -17.91 13.62
CA VAL A 818 38.52 -16.43 13.68
C VAL A 818 38.93 -15.75 12.36
N GLY A 819 39.19 -16.52 11.30
CA GLY A 819 39.48 -16.01 9.95
C GLY A 819 40.95 -15.72 9.67
N GLU A 820 41.88 -16.15 10.51
CA GLU A 820 43.32 -15.98 10.31
C GLU A 820 43.92 -17.12 9.48
N PRO A 821 44.84 -16.84 8.53
CA PRO A 821 45.48 -17.88 7.72
C PRO A 821 46.37 -18.81 8.57
N VAL A 822 46.21 -20.13 8.44
CA VAL A 822 46.99 -21.12 9.20
C VAL A 822 48.39 -21.32 8.60
N ALA A 823 49.38 -21.78 9.37
CA ALA A 823 50.76 -21.94 8.87
C ALA A 823 50.92 -23.05 7.82
N SER A 824 52.03 -23.04 7.04
CA SER A 824 52.41 -24.21 6.23
C SER A 824 52.66 -25.41 7.15
N GLY A 825 52.11 -26.57 6.79
CA GLY A 825 52.21 -27.75 7.64
C GLY A 825 51.21 -28.83 7.28
N VAL A 826 51.28 -29.93 8.02
CA VAL A 826 50.33 -31.04 7.90
C VAL A 826 49.11 -30.76 8.77
N TYR A 827 47.92 -31.00 8.22
CA TYR A 827 46.65 -30.88 8.92
C TYR A 827 45.84 -32.15 8.71
N PHE A 828 44.92 -32.43 9.62
CA PHE A 828 44.00 -33.55 9.53
C PHE A 828 42.57 -33.03 9.42
N TYR A 829 41.79 -33.59 8.51
CA TYR A 829 40.38 -33.28 8.37
C TYR A 829 39.55 -34.54 8.65
N THR A 830 38.56 -34.39 9.51
CA THR A 830 37.69 -35.46 9.99
C THR A 830 36.27 -35.16 9.57
N LEU A 831 35.66 -36.07 8.82
CA LEU A 831 34.24 -36.06 8.50
C LEU A 831 33.51 -36.88 9.56
N SER A 832 32.47 -36.32 10.14
CA SER A 832 31.56 -37.01 11.05
C SER A 832 30.12 -36.85 10.57
N THR A 833 29.35 -37.93 10.63
CA THR A 833 27.90 -37.92 10.43
C THR A 833 27.21 -38.33 11.73
N GLU A 834 26.29 -37.51 12.24
CA GLU A 834 25.50 -37.83 13.45
C GLU A 834 24.09 -38.32 13.05
N SER A 835 23.63 -39.37 13.73
CA SER A 835 22.28 -39.90 13.55
C SER A 835 21.23 -39.06 14.30
N THR A 836 20.24 -38.52 13.60
CA THR A 836 19.07 -37.89 14.23
C THR A 836 18.11 -38.92 14.80
N ARG A 837 17.43 -38.60 15.92
CA ARG A 837 16.51 -39.49 16.68
C ARG A 837 15.40 -40.17 15.86
N ASP A 838 15.13 -39.72 14.63
CA ASP A 838 14.06 -40.26 13.77
C ASP A 838 14.57 -41.14 12.60
N SER A 839 15.87 -41.43 12.50
CA SER A 839 16.42 -42.25 11.41
C SER A 839 17.28 -43.42 11.92
N VAL A 840 16.68 -44.61 12.04
CA VAL A 840 17.31 -45.84 12.55
C VAL A 840 18.34 -46.48 11.57
N THR A 841 18.76 -45.81 10.49
CA THR A 841 19.56 -46.46 9.42
C THR A 841 20.82 -45.74 8.92
N ALA A 842 21.23 -44.60 9.49
CA ALA A 842 22.56 -44.05 9.24
C ALA A 842 23.50 -44.44 10.39
N GLY A 843 24.38 -45.42 10.17
CA GLY A 843 25.44 -45.72 11.13
C GLY A 843 26.35 -44.51 11.29
N ASP A 844 26.72 -44.16 12.52
CA ASP A 844 27.66 -43.07 12.80
C ASP A 844 28.96 -43.32 12.00
N PHE A 845 29.23 -42.48 11.01
CA PHE A 845 30.42 -42.57 10.18
C PHE A 845 31.40 -41.49 10.62
N THR A 846 32.64 -41.90 10.93
CA THR A 846 33.74 -40.97 11.11
C THR A 846 34.96 -41.45 10.33
N ALA A 847 35.54 -40.57 9.52
CA ALA A 847 36.79 -40.83 8.82
C ALA A 847 37.69 -39.60 8.88
N THR A 848 38.99 -39.83 9.04
CA THR A 848 40.02 -38.79 9.11
C THR A 848 41.03 -38.99 8.00
N ARG A 849 41.43 -37.90 7.34
CA ARG A 849 42.49 -37.91 6.32
C ARG A 849 43.47 -36.77 6.55
N LYS A 850 44.68 -36.93 6.00
CA LYS A 850 45.75 -35.93 6.06
C LYS A 850 45.72 -35.01 4.84
N MET A 851 46.03 -33.74 5.04
CA MET A 851 46.28 -32.75 4.00
C MET A 851 47.53 -31.92 4.31
N LEU A 852 48.16 -31.36 3.28
CA LEU A 852 49.37 -30.57 3.38
C LEU A 852 49.12 -29.15 2.86
N ILE A 853 49.43 -28.14 3.68
CA ILE A 853 49.42 -26.72 3.30
C ILE A 853 50.85 -26.30 2.99
N ARG A 854 51.07 -25.70 1.82
CA ARG A 854 52.38 -25.24 1.37
C ARG A 854 52.30 -23.78 0.91
N LYS A 855 52.37 -22.85 1.87
CA LYS A 855 52.47 -21.41 1.58
C LYS A 855 53.70 -21.04 0.78
#